data_AF-A0A1W9VPJ9-F1
#
_entry.id   AF-A0A1W9VPJ9-F1
#
_cell.length_a   1.000
_cell.length_b   1.000
_cell.length_c   1.000
_cell.angle_alpha   90.00
_cell.angle_beta   90.00
_cell.angle_gamma   90.00
#
_symmetry.space_group_name_H-M   'P 1'
#
loop_
_entity.id
_entity.type
_entity.pdbx_description
1 polymer ?
#
loop_
_entity_poly.entity_id
_entity_poly.type
_entity_poly.pdbx_seq_one_letter_code
_entity_poly.pdbx_strand_id
1 'polypeptide(L)'
;MKKLVLFSLLSTMILGLLGLNHPVELREMLKEGDRVMNELIESGELSKIENSKNSRTYSVGDTESFWKWNFTAMPPSNQLLASTCRAVGEHFYMFVADEEWNDTMNQADIDTIFPYLDTNTMSDLGIGAVQMDIDVFGPIPDVHDNDPKLIIFYSELQSYNGSAFDGYFNIYNQMTEAQAQAADQESNECEMIYMTCNPLDPAEPIRISVLSHELQHLIHWGMDANEATWVDEGCAEFAMHMFGMPDPITGFPTNSNNDLTSWDQTWSDYVQTYLFFAFIAENYGGSDIISAIVAETQNENAGIEAALNDNGYDVSFADVFTEWTNANFLKDYETLDLPSFTPAIIHTQYPATRTSTVEGWAAKYIRLTNGANDIEIHFESEGTFNVNVLKYNIDGNHEIQTFITEAGSGSVLVPAFEGDFSYIGLNVSNITSEETEFSYNVRVAADPAEKDFWTYNFNGGGSTLVTATKRAIGPNCNIYVADLAWNNTVDAEGVNFVRRAFEDSTASDYNKGIYELDTAMFGTPSDIDGNLKVNILIYNIDDSGINGYFSPSDIMGGSYSNDMELLYIDDSPHDAGMNSSYCYSTLAHEFQHLIHHTYDENETTWVNEGLSGFAQWVNGWISPYWMMPFVQNPDNSLTSWNAGADYPQSYLFMQYLYEHYSIGENDIILNLVAEEANSADGVTNALLTTGWDMNITAKTVYTDWLIANYINDQEFMDGKYSYSDNPVGTGQFAMANSGTHSAYPVGTVSETVNHWGVDYVKFSNIDLSLDVTFSGDINNSDYHVEFILFDGASPVNIVKMVIDENMMGTIAIPNNDNSYDSAVMVVSDTGAYSSTTSYSYSAQQVVPNINETTPAADVLLNCYPNPFNPETTIKYDVPNSYSNLTLDIFNSKGQKVESIKLPSNRGSYKWNGSECSTGTYFYRISSNNDSLVIKKMVMLK
;
A
#
# COMPACT_ATOMS: atom_id res chain seq x y z
N MET A 1 33.96 44.55 -13.58
CA MET A 1 33.62 45.14 -14.89
C MET A 1 34.23 44.41 -16.08
N LYS A 2 35.51 44.56 -16.47
CA LYS A 2 36.06 43.85 -17.67
C LYS A 2 36.08 42.31 -17.59
N LYS A 3 36.04 41.72 -16.39
CA LYS A 3 35.87 40.27 -16.19
C LYS A 3 34.40 39.83 -16.11
N LEU A 4 33.48 40.74 -15.75
CA LEU A 4 32.02 40.51 -15.74
C LEU A 4 31.47 40.51 -17.17
N VAL A 5 31.95 41.45 -18.00
CA VAL A 5 31.66 41.53 -19.44
C VAL A 5 32.24 40.33 -20.20
N LEU A 6 33.36 39.75 -19.72
CA LEU A 6 33.91 38.53 -20.32
C LEU A 6 33.09 37.28 -19.99
N PHE A 7 32.33 37.29 -18.88
CA PHE A 7 31.48 36.19 -18.44
C PHE A 7 30.13 36.19 -19.19
N SER A 8 29.51 37.35 -19.40
CA SER A 8 28.27 37.45 -20.21
C SER A 8 28.50 37.31 -21.72
N LEU A 9 29.67 37.70 -22.23
CA LEU A 9 30.07 37.41 -23.62
C LEU A 9 30.41 35.94 -23.85
N LEU A 10 30.79 35.19 -22.81
CA LEU A 10 31.07 33.75 -22.94
C LEU A 10 29.79 32.91 -22.94
N SER A 11 28.78 33.26 -22.12
CA SER A 11 27.48 32.57 -22.14
C SER A 11 26.72 32.77 -23.46
N THR A 12 26.77 33.99 -24.02
CA THR A 12 26.19 34.28 -25.35
C THR A 12 27.00 33.70 -26.52
N MET A 13 28.33 33.53 -26.40
CA MET A 13 29.12 32.80 -27.42
C MET A 13 28.88 31.29 -27.39
N ILE A 14 28.54 30.71 -26.23
CA ILE A 14 28.24 29.26 -26.11
C ILE A 14 26.89 28.94 -26.76
N LEU A 15 25.88 29.80 -26.63
CA LEU A 15 24.58 29.68 -27.32
C LEU A 15 24.67 29.83 -28.85
N GLY A 16 25.73 30.49 -29.37
CA GLY A 16 25.95 30.67 -30.81
C GLY A 16 26.83 29.60 -31.48
N LEU A 17 27.44 28.66 -30.73
CA LEU A 17 28.41 27.69 -31.25
C LEU A 17 28.10 26.22 -30.93
N LEU A 18 26.93 25.91 -30.37
CA LEU A 18 26.48 24.52 -30.16
C LEU A 18 26.00 23.87 -31.48
N GLY A 19 26.97 23.69 -32.36
CA GLY A 19 27.00 22.66 -33.39
C GLY A 19 28.24 21.76 -33.25
N LEU A 20 28.92 21.71 -32.09
CA LEU A 20 30.11 20.88 -31.89
C LEU A 20 30.15 20.17 -30.51
N ASN A 21 30.27 18.84 -30.56
CA ASN A 21 30.41 17.90 -29.44
C ASN A 21 31.74 18.06 -28.68
N HIS A 22 31.75 18.59 -27.44
CA HIS A 22 32.80 18.28 -26.42
C HIS A 22 32.38 18.62 -24.97
N PRO A 23 32.03 17.62 -24.12
CA PRO A 23 31.43 17.84 -22.79
C PRO A 23 32.40 18.06 -21.59
N VAL A 24 33.72 17.87 -21.76
CA VAL A 24 34.67 17.90 -20.62
C VAL A 24 35.14 19.33 -20.26
N GLU A 25 35.17 20.25 -21.21
CA GLU A 25 35.65 21.64 -21.00
C GLU A 25 34.57 22.55 -20.39
N LEU A 26 33.29 22.23 -20.61
CA LEU A 26 32.13 22.94 -20.05
C LEU A 26 32.06 22.81 -18.51
N ARG A 27 32.43 21.63 -17.98
CA ARG A 27 32.36 21.29 -16.54
C ARG A 27 33.41 22.00 -15.68
N GLU A 28 34.57 22.35 -16.24
CA GLU A 28 35.61 23.14 -15.55
C GLU A 28 35.27 24.65 -15.56
N MET A 29 34.50 25.11 -16.55
CA MET A 29 34.10 26.52 -16.68
C MET A 29 32.93 26.91 -15.77
N LEU A 30 31.97 25.99 -15.55
CA LEU A 30 30.87 26.18 -14.60
C LEU A 30 31.38 26.27 -13.14
N LYS A 31 32.35 25.43 -12.76
CA LYS A 31 32.99 25.47 -11.43
C LYS A 31 33.69 26.78 -11.09
N GLU A 32 34.24 27.48 -12.09
CA GLU A 32 34.86 28.79 -11.90
C GLU A 32 33.80 29.91 -11.80
N GLY A 33 32.63 29.73 -12.42
CA GLY A 33 31.46 30.60 -12.27
C GLY A 33 30.88 30.59 -10.85
N ASP A 34 30.67 29.39 -10.31
CA ASP A 34 30.16 29.19 -8.94
C ASP A 34 31.13 29.75 -7.89
N ARG A 35 32.44 29.66 -8.15
CA ARG A 35 33.48 30.23 -7.28
C ARG A 35 33.40 31.76 -7.22
N VAL A 36 33.15 32.42 -8.34
CA VAL A 36 33.06 33.89 -8.44
C VAL A 36 31.76 34.43 -7.86
N MET A 37 30.65 33.69 -8.01
CA MET A 37 29.36 34.06 -7.42
C MET A 37 29.40 33.97 -5.88
N ASN A 38 30.00 32.90 -5.34
CA ASN A 38 30.18 32.75 -3.90
C ASN A 38 31.11 33.84 -3.31
N GLU A 39 32.17 34.26 -4.03
CA GLU A 39 33.01 35.39 -3.61
C GLU A 39 32.24 36.73 -3.58
N LEU A 40 31.25 36.93 -4.45
CA LEU A 40 30.41 38.14 -4.47
C LEU A 40 29.38 38.16 -3.34
N ILE A 41 28.78 37.02 -3.02
CA ILE A 41 27.85 36.84 -1.88
C ILE A 41 28.60 37.06 -0.55
N GLU A 42 29.79 36.47 -0.38
CA GLU A 42 30.61 36.63 0.84
C GLU A 42 31.15 38.06 1.02
N SER A 43 31.30 38.84 -0.06
CA SER A 43 31.80 40.21 0.00
C SER A 43 30.77 41.26 0.46
N GLY A 44 29.48 40.90 0.47
CA GLY A 44 28.39 41.80 0.82
C GLY A 44 28.18 42.99 -0.14
N GLU A 45 28.77 42.98 -1.35
CA GLU A 45 28.60 44.06 -2.33
C GLU A 45 27.19 44.12 -2.95
N LEU A 46 26.45 43.01 -3.00
CA LEU A 46 25.05 42.96 -3.47
C LEU A 46 24.10 43.76 -2.56
N SER A 47 24.34 43.77 -1.25
CA SER A 47 23.52 44.49 -0.25
C SER A 47 23.69 46.02 -0.23
N LYS A 48 24.52 46.59 -1.13
CA LYS A 48 24.87 48.03 -1.12
C LYS A 48 24.33 48.82 -2.31
N ILE A 49 23.41 48.24 -3.10
CA ILE A 49 22.78 48.88 -4.25
C ILE A 49 21.25 48.99 -4.05
N GLU A 50 20.81 49.39 -2.85
CA GLU A 50 19.46 49.97 -2.69
C GLU A 50 19.59 51.49 -2.75
N ASN A 51 19.23 52.08 -3.89
CA ASN A 51 19.04 53.52 -4.03
C ASN A 51 17.56 53.81 -4.31
N SER A 52 16.88 54.19 -3.24
CA SER A 52 15.61 54.95 -3.17
C SER A 52 15.17 55.68 -4.46
N LYS A 53 14.03 55.29 -5.03
CA LYS A 53 13.16 56.15 -5.88
C LYS A 53 11.67 55.81 -5.68
N ASN A 54 10.82 56.75 -6.09
CA ASN A 54 9.48 57.02 -5.56
C ASN A 54 8.41 56.02 -6.00
N SER A 55 7.53 55.63 -5.07
CA SER A 55 6.22 55.04 -5.33
C SER A 55 5.50 55.73 -6.49
N ARG A 56 5.10 54.94 -7.50
CA ARG A 56 4.47 55.38 -8.75
C ARG A 56 2.95 55.23 -8.71
N THR A 57 2.26 55.98 -7.85
CA THR A 57 0.79 55.94 -7.83
C THR A 57 0.19 56.75 -8.98
N TYR A 58 -0.64 56.12 -9.82
CA TYR A 58 -1.33 56.78 -10.93
C TYR A 58 -2.83 56.99 -10.69
N SER A 59 -3.39 58.00 -11.34
CA SER A 59 -4.82 58.27 -11.46
C SER A 59 -5.23 58.28 -12.93
N VAL A 60 -6.53 58.00 -13.20
CA VAL A 60 -7.07 58.10 -14.56
C VAL A 60 -6.77 59.48 -15.17
N GLY A 61 -6.15 59.49 -16.33
CA GLY A 61 -5.72 60.68 -17.07
C GLY A 61 -4.25 61.07 -16.86
N ASP A 62 -3.53 60.43 -15.93
CA ASP A 62 -2.08 60.59 -15.83
C ASP A 62 -1.40 60.00 -17.07
N THR A 63 -0.31 60.64 -17.50
CA THR A 63 0.43 60.28 -18.71
C THR A 63 1.81 59.77 -18.34
N GLU A 64 2.25 58.69 -18.97
CA GLU A 64 3.60 58.14 -18.84
C GLU A 64 4.06 57.59 -20.20
N SER A 65 5.38 57.50 -20.43
CA SER A 65 5.91 56.84 -21.61
C SER A 65 6.55 55.52 -21.26
N PHE A 66 6.14 54.44 -21.94
CA PHE A 66 6.68 53.11 -21.71
C PHE A 66 7.49 52.61 -22.91
N TRP A 67 8.61 51.97 -22.61
CA TRP A 67 9.35 51.16 -23.57
C TRP A 67 8.59 49.88 -23.85
N LYS A 68 8.54 49.49 -25.13
CA LYS A 68 8.01 48.21 -25.59
C LYS A 68 8.88 47.62 -26.69
N TRP A 69 8.68 46.35 -26.99
CA TRP A 69 9.20 45.73 -28.21
C TRP A 69 8.34 46.04 -29.43
N ASN A 70 9.05 46.16 -30.55
CA ASN A 70 8.49 46.25 -31.88
C ASN A 70 8.80 44.96 -32.65
N PHE A 71 7.76 44.17 -32.93
CA PHE A 71 7.86 42.86 -33.57
C PHE A 71 7.80 42.89 -35.10
N THR A 72 8.16 43.99 -35.77
CA THR A 72 8.33 43.96 -37.25
C THR A 72 9.57 43.20 -37.71
N ALA A 73 10.50 42.92 -36.79
CA ALA A 73 11.73 42.18 -37.05
C ALA A 73 12.13 41.33 -35.83
N MET A 74 12.96 40.30 -36.05
CA MET A 74 13.58 39.49 -35.01
C MET A 74 15.11 39.58 -35.10
N PRO A 75 15.84 39.88 -34.01
CA PRO A 75 15.32 40.24 -32.69
C PRO A 75 14.52 41.55 -32.71
N PRO A 76 13.55 41.73 -31.81
CA PRO A 76 12.72 42.93 -31.77
C PRO A 76 13.56 44.16 -31.40
N SER A 77 13.07 45.33 -31.80
CA SER A 77 13.70 46.62 -31.44
C SER A 77 12.89 47.35 -30.38
N ASN A 78 13.55 48.15 -29.54
CA ASN A 78 12.89 48.95 -28.50
C ASN A 78 12.21 50.19 -29.08
N GLN A 79 10.99 50.45 -28.65
CA GLN A 79 10.17 51.60 -29.04
C GLN A 79 9.57 52.26 -27.80
N LEU A 80 9.79 53.57 -27.63
CA LEU A 80 9.18 54.36 -26.55
C LEU A 80 7.87 54.98 -27.06
N LEU A 81 6.77 54.74 -26.35
CA LEU A 81 5.46 55.29 -26.68
C LEU A 81 4.87 56.11 -25.55
N ALA A 82 4.29 57.27 -25.89
CA ALA A 82 3.48 58.04 -24.95
C ALA A 82 2.14 57.34 -24.72
N SER A 83 1.69 57.31 -23.47
CA SER A 83 0.47 56.63 -23.05
C SER A 83 -0.26 57.39 -21.96
N THR A 84 -1.54 57.08 -21.79
CA THR A 84 -2.38 57.64 -20.72
C THR A 84 -3.04 56.52 -19.92
N CYS A 85 -3.08 56.66 -18.60
CA CYS A 85 -3.84 55.78 -17.71
C CYS A 85 -5.35 55.94 -17.96
N ARG A 86 -6.01 54.88 -18.42
CA ARG A 86 -7.45 54.87 -18.76
C ARG A 86 -8.32 54.28 -17.66
N ALA A 87 -7.78 53.38 -16.84
CA ALA A 87 -8.48 52.81 -15.69
C ALA A 87 -7.52 52.45 -14.57
N VAL A 88 -8.03 52.42 -13.34
CA VAL A 88 -7.32 52.00 -12.14
C VAL A 88 -8.19 50.98 -11.41
N GLY A 89 -7.74 49.73 -11.37
CA GLY A 89 -8.38 48.64 -10.61
C GLY A 89 -7.81 48.52 -9.20
N GLU A 90 -8.23 47.49 -8.48
CA GLU A 90 -7.72 47.15 -7.14
C GLU A 90 -6.25 46.73 -7.19
N HIS A 91 -5.84 46.00 -8.23
CA HIS A 91 -4.48 45.44 -8.36
C HIS A 91 -3.73 45.90 -9.62
N PHE A 92 -4.29 46.80 -10.43
CA PHE A 92 -3.66 47.19 -11.70
C PHE A 92 -3.95 48.63 -12.13
N TYR A 93 -3.13 49.11 -13.08
CA TYR A 93 -3.36 50.29 -13.90
C TYR A 93 -3.45 49.89 -15.37
N MET A 94 -4.46 50.38 -16.10
CA MET A 94 -4.54 50.18 -17.54
C MET A 94 -4.03 51.41 -18.27
N PHE A 95 -2.92 51.26 -18.99
CA PHE A 95 -2.39 52.28 -19.89
C PHE A 95 -2.68 51.90 -21.34
N VAL A 96 -3.03 52.90 -22.13
CA VAL A 96 -3.22 52.75 -23.58
C VAL A 96 -2.32 53.75 -24.28
N ALA A 97 -1.57 53.28 -25.29
CA ALA A 97 -0.75 54.15 -26.12
C ALA A 97 -1.63 55.25 -26.75
N ASP A 98 -1.16 56.50 -26.70
CA ASP A 98 -1.98 57.65 -27.09
C ASP A 98 -2.39 57.63 -28.56
N GLU A 99 -1.58 56.99 -29.41
CA GLU A 99 -1.87 56.81 -30.84
C GLU A 99 -2.99 55.80 -31.13
N GLU A 100 -3.25 54.86 -30.20
CA GLU A 100 -4.29 53.83 -30.33
C GLU A 100 -5.66 54.29 -29.82
N TRP A 101 -5.68 55.35 -29.02
CA TRP A 101 -6.89 55.81 -28.32
C TRP A 101 -7.91 56.46 -29.27
N ASN A 102 -9.09 55.82 -29.40
CA ASN A 102 -10.14 56.07 -30.39
C ASN A 102 -9.76 55.72 -31.83
N ASP A 103 -8.70 54.92 -32.04
CA ASP A 103 -8.41 54.27 -33.32
C ASP A 103 -8.70 52.77 -33.21
N THR A 104 -7.90 52.07 -32.40
CA THR A 104 -7.96 50.61 -32.22
C THR A 104 -8.49 50.22 -30.84
N MET A 105 -8.44 51.13 -29.86
CA MET A 105 -9.01 50.93 -28.52
C MET A 105 -9.70 52.20 -28.00
N ASN A 106 -10.82 52.07 -27.30
CA ASN A 106 -11.61 53.19 -26.77
C ASN A 106 -12.22 52.88 -25.39
N GLN A 107 -13.01 53.82 -24.84
CA GLN A 107 -13.58 53.68 -23.49
C GLN A 107 -14.56 52.50 -23.37
N ALA A 108 -15.31 52.15 -24.41
CA ALA A 108 -16.22 51.00 -24.36
C ALA A 108 -15.46 49.67 -24.23
N ASP A 109 -14.26 49.59 -24.81
CA ASP A 109 -13.39 48.42 -24.69
C ASP A 109 -12.87 48.33 -23.25
N ILE A 110 -12.42 49.46 -22.67
CA ILE A 110 -12.04 49.54 -21.25
C ILE A 110 -13.20 49.13 -20.34
N ASP A 111 -14.41 49.63 -20.58
CA ASP A 111 -15.60 49.31 -19.79
C ASP A 111 -15.99 47.82 -19.92
N THR A 112 -15.56 47.15 -21.00
CA THR A 112 -15.77 45.71 -21.22
C THR A 112 -14.70 44.87 -20.52
N ILE A 113 -13.43 45.28 -20.61
CA ILE A 113 -12.28 44.55 -20.07
C ILE A 113 -12.20 44.69 -18.55
N PHE A 114 -12.43 45.89 -18.03
CA PHE A 114 -12.20 46.22 -16.63
C PHE A 114 -12.88 45.26 -15.63
N PRO A 115 -14.18 44.91 -15.77
CA PRO A 115 -14.83 43.97 -14.85
C PRO A 115 -14.17 42.59 -14.85
N TYR A 116 -13.65 42.14 -15.99
CA TYR A 116 -12.98 40.84 -16.09
C TYR A 116 -11.64 40.79 -15.34
N LEU A 117 -11.00 41.94 -15.18
CA LEU A 117 -9.73 42.05 -14.48
C LEU A 117 -9.91 42.29 -12.99
N ASP A 118 -10.97 43.01 -12.61
CA ASP A 118 -11.15 43.54 -11.25
C ASP A 118 -12.18 42.78 -10.42
N THR A 119 -13.22 42.19 -11.04
CA THR A 119 -14.39 41.70 -10.29
C THR A 119 -14.91 40.30 -10.65
N ASN A 120 -14.70 39.82 -11.87
CA ASN A 120 -15.20 38.52 -12.31
C ASN A 120 -14.26 37.89 -13.35
N THR A 121 -14.21 36.58 -13.46
CA THR A 121 -13.68 35.85 -14.61
C THR A 121 -14.84 35.23 -15.40
N MET A 122 -14.56 34.38 -16.38
CA MET A 122 -15.58 33.61 -17.09
C MET A 122 -16.00 32.36 -16.28
N SER A 123 -15.13 31.88 -15.41
CA SER A 123 -15.37 30.74 -14.49
C SER A 123 -16.02 31.17 -13.17
N ASP A 124 -15.72 32.36 -12.65
CA ASP A 124 -16.21 32.85 -11.35
C ASP A 124 -16.68 34.32 -11.42
N LEU A 125 -17.88 34.60 -10.90
CA LEU A 125 -18.47 35.94 -10.90
C LEU A 125 -18.07 36.82 -9.70
N GLY A 126 -17.20 36.33 -8.82
CA GLY A 126 -16.81 36.98 -7.56
C GLY A 126 -15.35 37.40 -7.44
N ILE A 127 -14.50 37.05 -8.40
CA ILE A 127 -13.05 37.35 -8.39
C ILE A 127 -12.60 37.79 -9.79
N GLY A 128 -11.80 38.85 -9.90
CA GLY A 128 -11.22 39.30 -11.16
C GLY A 128 -9.94 38.54 -11.53
N ALA A 129 -9.58 38.53 -12.81
CA ALA A 129 -8.43 37.80 -13.35
C ALA A 129 -7.11 38.07 -12.59
N VAL A 130 -6.83 39.34 -12.24
CA VAL A 130 -5.57 39.69 -11.55
C VAL A 130 -5.54 39.12 -10.13
N GLN A 131 -6.65 39.17 -9.39
CA GLN A 131 -6.72 38.57 -8.06
C GLN A 131 -6.71 37.03 -8.13
N MET A 132 -7.36 36.44 -9.14
CA MET A 132 -7.31 35.00 -9.38
C MET A 132 -5.87 34.52 -9.60
N ASP A 133 -5.11 35.17 -10.47
CA ASP A 133 -3.73 34.75 -10.72
C ASP A 133 -2.85 34.93 -9.48
N ILE A 134 -3.10 35.98 -8.68
CA ILE A 134 -2.44 36.14 -7.38
C ILE A 134 -2.76 35.01 -6.41
N ASP A 135 -4.03 34.61 -6.34
CA ASP A 135 -4.51 33.57 -5.42
C ASP A 135 -4.03 32.17 -5.84
N VAL A 136 -3.92 31.92 -7.15
CA VAL A 136 -3.51 30.62 -7.71
C VAL A 136 -2.00 30.49 -7.78
N PHE A 137 -1.29 31.47 -8.33
CA PHE A 137 0.13 31.33 -8.68
C PHE A 137 1.08 32.04 -7.71
N GLY A 138 0.58 32.97 -6.91
CA GLY A 138 1.38 33.70 -5.92
C GLY A 138 1.44 35.22 -6.18
N PRO A 139 2.14 35.96 -5.32
CA PRO A 139 2.15 37.42 -5.37
C PRO A 139 2.87 37.94 -6.62
N ILE A 140 2.37 39.05 -7.17
CA ILE A 140 3.13 39.85 -8.14
C ILE A 140 4.41 40.34 -7.46
N PRO A 141 5.60 40.21 -8.09
CA PRO A 141 6.83 40.78 -7.55
C PRO A 141 6.69 42.30 -7.32
N ASP A 142 7.47 42.88 -6.42
CA ASP A 142 7.52 44.34 -6.21
C ASP A 142 8.95 44.72 -5.78
N VAL A 143 9.87 44.68 -6.74
CA VAL A 143 11.31 44.78 -6.45
C VAL A 143 11.86 46.19 -6.72
N HIS A 144 11.20 46.99 -7.57
CA HIS A 144 11.83 48.19 -8.14
C HIS A 144 11.07 49.51 -7.99
N ASP A 145 9.73 49.53 -7.94
CA ASP A 145 8.98 50.79 -7.83
C ASP A 145 8.14 50.95 -6.55
N ASN A 146 8.03 49.89 -5.73
CA ASN A 146 7.30 49.89 -4.46
C ASN A 146 5.82 50.29 -4.65
N ASP A 147 5.24 49.93 -5.80
CA ASP A 147 3.80 49.96 -6.07
C ASP A 147 3.33 48.52 -6.36
N PRO A 148 2.48 47.91 -5.50
CA PRO A 148 2.05 46.53 -5.67
C PRO A 148 1.06 46.32 -6.83
N LYS A 149 0.84 47.31 -7.70
CA LYS A 149 -0.12 47.26 -8.79
C LYS A 149 0.58 47.00 -10.13
N LEU A 150 0.07 46.02 -10.86
CA LEU A 150 0.46 45.70 -12.22
C LEU A 150 0.17 46.85 -13.20
N ILE A 151 1.09 47.14 -14.11
CA ILE A 151 0.80 47.97 -15.29
C ILE A 151 0.42 47.07 -16.48
N ILE A 152 -0.79 47.25 -16.99
CA ILE A 152 -1.26 46.60 -18.21
C ILE A 152 -1.18 47.62 -19.33
N PHE A 153 -0.30 47.39 -20.30
CA PHE A 153 -0.05 48.35 -21.38
C PHE A 153 -0.56 47.86 -22.74
N TYR A 154 -1.60 48.51 -23.25
CA TYR A 154 -2.18 48.24 -24.57
C TYR A 154 -1.51 49.08 -25.68
N SER A 155 -1.04 48.39 -26.73
CA SER A 155 -0.53 49.02 -27.96
C SER A 155 -0.59 48.08 -29.18
N GLU A 156 -0.39 48.57 -30.40
CA GLU A 156 -0.20 47.66 -31.56
C GLU A 156 1.13 46.89 -31.46
N LEU A 157 1.10 45.57 -31.21
CA LEU A 157 2.32 44.76 -31.12
C LEU A 157 2.97 44.44 -32.48
N GLN A 158 2.24 44.65 -33.57
CA GLN A 158 2.66 44.35 -34.95
C GLN A 158 2.78 42.83 -35.19
N SER A 159 3.37 42.43 -36.31
CA SER A 159 3.45 41.02 -36.73
C SER A 159 4.79 40.72 -37.38
N TYR A 160 5.30 39.51 -37.17
CA TYR A 160 6.52 39.01 -37.82
C TYR A 160 6.22 37.74 -38.62
N ASN A 161 6.70 37.65 -39.86
CA ASN A 161 6.50 36.50 -40.75
C ASN A 161 5.03 36.02 -40.92
N GLY A 162 4.06 36.91 -40.70
CA GLY A 162 2.64 36.59 -40.81
C GLY A 162 1.98 36.14 -39.50
N SER A 163 2.74 36.03 -38.40
CA SER A 163 2.21 35.78 -37.05
C SER A 163 2.02 37.11 -36.31
N ALA A 164 0.82 37.32 -35.78
CA ALA A 164 0.52 38.40 -34.85
C ALA A 164 0.83 37.93 -33.41
N PHE A 165 1.05 38.88 -32.51
CA PHE A 165 1.30 38.64 -31.09
C PHE A 165 0.09 39.13 -30.28
N ASP A 166 -0.36 38.31 -29.33
CA ASP A 166 -1.56 38.56 -28.53
C ASP A 166 -1.23 39.34 -27.25
N GLY A 167 -0.13 38.95 -26.60
CA GLY A 167 0.49 39.61 -25.45
C GLY A 167 1.98 39.27 -25.37
N TYR A 168 2.67 39.83 -24.38
CA TYR A 168 3.95 39.30 -23.89
C TYR A 168 4.30 39.89 -22.51
N PHE A 169 5.02 39.09 -21.71
CA PHE A 169 5.81 39.54 -20.57
C PHE A 169 7.27 39.83 -20.99
N ASN A 170 7.90 40.83 -20.36
CA ASN A 170 9.28 41.20 -20.61
C ASN A 170 10.10 41.30 -19.31
N ILE A 171 10.99 40.33 -19.12
CA ILE A 171 11.89 40.24 -17.96
C ILE A 171 12.75 41.48 -17.74
N TYR A 172 13.06 42.27 -18.78
CA TYR A 172 13.93 43.43 -18.63
C TYR A 172 13.28 44.55 -17.81
N ASN A 173 11.94 44.59 -17.73
CA ASN A 173 11.23 45.51 -16.85
C ASN A 173 11.41 45.19 -15.35
N GLN A 174 11.80 43.95 -15.04
CA GLN A 174 12.15 43.48 -13.70
C GLN A 174 13.63 43.74 -13.36
N MET A 175 14.33 44.53 -14.18
CA MET A 175 15.72 44.89 -13.98
C MET A 175 15.86 46.41 -13.94
N THR A 176 16.95 46.90 -13.36
CA THR A 176 17.31 48.32 -13.50
C THR A 176 17.62 48.65 -14.95
N GLU A 177 17.42 49.91 -15.34
CA GLU A 177 17.72 50.40 -16.69
C GLU A 177 19.17 50.09 -17.12
N ALA A 178 20.11 50.22 -16.18
CA ALA A 178 21.52 49.91 -16.44
C ALA A 178 21.78 48.42 -16.72
N GLN A 179 20.99 47.52 -16.12
CA GLN A 179 21.07 46.08 -16.37
C GLN A 179 20.44 45.73 -17.73
N ALA A 180 19.27 46.28 -18.05
CA ALA A 180 18.62 46.07 -19.34
C ALA A 180 19.49 46.56 -20.51
N GLN A 181 20.07 47.76 -20.39
CA GLN A 181 20.95 48.32 -21.43
C GLN A 181 22.23 47.53 -21.63
N ALA A 182 22.67 46.75 -20.62
CA ALA A 182 23.80 45.84 -20.79
C ALA A 182 23.49 44.68 -21.75
N ALA A 183 22.21 44.40 -22.01
CA ALA A 183 21.70 43.41 -22.95
C ALA A 183 21.14 44.03 -24.25
N ASP A 184 21.38 45.32 -24.52
CA ASP A 184 20.80 46.07 -25.64
C ASP A 184 19.26 46.17 -25.58
N GLN A 185 18.74 46.22 -24.35
CA GLN A 185 17.31 46.30 -24.02
C GLN A 185 17.03 47.53 -23.16
N GLU A 186 15.77 47.92 -23.03
CA GLU A 186 15.34 49.03 -22.19
C GLU A 186 14.39 48.50 -21.10
N SER A 187 14.38 49.15 -19.92
CA SER A 187 13.53 48.78 -18.79
C SER A 187 12.57 49.90 -18.43
N ASN A 188 11.36 49.52 -18.04
CA ASN A 188 10.42 50.43 -17.39
C ASN A 188 10.55 50.45 -15.85
N GLU A 189 11.38 49.56 -15.30
CA GLU A 189 11.65 49.37 -13.87
C GLU A 189 10.34 49.23 -13.05
N CYS A 190 9.40 48.40 -13.53
CA CYS A 190 8.09 48.15 -12.93
C CYS A 190 7.48 46.83 -13.41
N GLU A 191 6.55 46.29 -12.64
CA GLU A 191 5.76 45.10 -12.96
C GLU A 191 4.72 45.42 -14.03
N MET A 192 4.95 44.90 -15.24
CA MET A 192 4.11 45.20 -16.37
C MET A 192 4.02 44.08 -17.40
N ILE A 193 2.85 44.00 -18.02
CA ILE A 193 2.56 43.13 -19.16
C ILE A 193 2.03 43.96 -20.33
N TYR A 194 2.21 43.44 -21.54
CA TYR A 194 1.87 44.12 -22.78
C TYR A 194 0.77 43.36 -23.51
N MET A 195 -0.27 44.07 -23.94
CA MET A 195 -1.40 43.48 -24.66
C MET A 195 -1.58 44.16 -26.02
N THR A 196 -1.98 43.37 -27.02
CA THR A 196 -2.30 43.92 -28.34
C THR A 196 -3.70 44.54 -28.39
N CYS A 197 -3.84 45.65 -29.11
CA CYS A 197 -5.15 46.21 -29.48
C CYS A 197 -5.39 46.24 -31.01
N ASN A 198 -4.43 45.74 -31.80
CA ASN A 198 -4.53 45.65 -33.26
C ASN A 198 -3.55 44.57 -33.78
N PRO A 199 -3.93 43.69 -34.72
CA PRO A 199 -5.18 43.66 -35.51
C PRO A 199 -6.38 42.99 -34.81
N LEU A 200 -6.22 42.61 -33.54
CA LEU A 200 -7.17 41.81 -32.79
C LEU A 200 -8.01 42.70 -31.87
N ASP A 201 -9.23 42.26 -31.59
CA ASP A 201 -10.14 42.99 -30.70
C ASP A 201 -9.71 42.81 -29.23
N PRO A 202 -9.24 43.87 -28.54
CA PRO A 202 -8.74 43.76 -27.17
C PRO A 202 -9.84 43.38 -26.15
N ALA A 203 -11.13 43.49 -26.51
CA ALA A 203 -12.25 43.20 -25.64
C ALA A 203 -12.83 41.77 -25.84
N GLU A 204 -12.28 40.98 -26.76
CA GLU A 204 -12.68 39.56 -26.91
C GLU A 204 -12.28 38.75 -25.66
N PRO A 205 -13.17 37.90 -25.10
CA PRO A 205 -12.85 37.16 -23.87
C PRO A 205 -11.57 36.31 -23.93
N ILE A 206 -11.25 35.73 -25.09
CA ILE A 206 -10.00 34.97 -25.29
C ILE A 206 -8.76 35.89 -25.25
N ARG A 207 -8.88 37.18 -25.59
CA ARG A 207 -7.79 38.15 -25.46
C ARG A 207 -7.60 38.61 -24.03
N ILE A 208 -8.68 38.59 -23.24
CA ILE A 208 -8.61 38.85 -21.81
C ILE A 208 -8.01 37.65 -21.07
N SER A 209 -8.26 36.40 -21.49
CA SER A 209 -7.59 35.25 -20.87
C SER A 209 -6.07 35.22 -21.14
N VAL A 210 -5.62 35.65 -22.33
CA VAL A 210 -4.17 35.85 -22.59
C VAL A 210 -3.55 36.83 -21.59
N LEU A 211 -4.29 37.78 -21.05
CA LEU A 211 -3.77 38.64 -19.99
C LEU A 211 -3.37 37.83 -18.75
N SER A 212 -4.19 36.87 -18.35
CA SER A 212 -3.85 35.95 -17.25
C SER A 212 -2.63 35.09 -17.56
N HIS A 213 -2.50 34.63 -18.80
CA HIS A 213 -1.31 33.91 -19.26
C HIS A 213 -0.03 34.76 -19.07
N GLU A 214 -0.02 36.00 -19.56
CA GLU A 214 1.14 36.88 -19.42
C GLU A 214 1.42 37.31 -17.97
N LEU A 215 0.36 37.46 -17.16
CA LEU A 215 0.51 37.75 -15.73
C LEU A 215 1.11 36.55 -14.99
N GLN A 216 0.73 35.34 -15.35
CA GLN A 216 1.30 34.13 -14.77
C GLN A 216 2.82 34.09 -14.99
N HIS A 217 3.33 34.39 -16.19
CA HIS A 217 4.78 34.45 -16.43
C HIS A 217 5.50 35.47 -15.53
N LEU A 218 4.89 36.63 -15.30
CA LEU A 218 5.44 37.65 -14.40
C LEU A 218 5.50 37.16 -12.95
N ILE A 219 4.43 36.51 -12.48
CA ILE A 219 4.38 35.92 -11.13
C ILE A 219 5.41 34.80 -11.01
N HIS A 220 5.43 33.88 -11.98
CA HIS A 220 6.34 32.75 -12.00
C HIS A 220 7.80 33.21 -11.97
N TRP A 221 8.17 34.21 -12.78
CA TRP A 221 9.50 34.82 -12.73
C TRP A 221 9.85 35.38 -11.34
N GLY A 222 8.88 35.94 -10.62
CA GLY A 222 9.05 36.44 -9.26
C GLY A 222 9.26 35.34 -8.22
N MET A 223 8.70 34.15 -8.47
CA MET A 223 8.74 32.98 -7.58
C MET A 223 9.94 32.08 -7.89
N ASP A 224 10.06 31.63 -9.14
CA ASP A 224 11.20 30.92 -9.71
C ASP A 224 11.55 31.44 -11.12
N ALA A 225 12.60 32.26 -11.18
CA ALA A 225 13.11 32.81 -12.44
C ALA A 225 13.88 31.77 -13.30
N ASN A 226 14.14 30.58 -12.76
CA ASN A 226 14.94 29.55 -13.42
C ASN A 226 14.13 28.26 -13.60
N GLU A 227 13.03 28.33 -14.35
CA GLU A 227 12.24 27.14 -14.71
C GLU A 227 12.35 26.81 -16.21
N ALA A 228 12.04 25.56 -16.57
CA ALA A 228 11.94 25.08 -17.93
C ALA A 228 10.70 25.67 -18.64
N THR A 229 10.89 26.05 -19.89
CA THR A 229 9.86 26.73 -20.69
C THR A 229 8.54 25.97 -20.77
N TRP A 230 8.55 24.63 -20.86
CA TRP A 230 7.31 23.85 -20.95
C TRP A 230 6.48 23.89 -19.65
N VAL A 231 7.13 24.01 -18.50
CA VAL A 231 6.45 24.15 -17.18
C VAL A 231 5.88 25.56 -17.07
N ASP A 232 6.69 26.57 -17.40
CA ASP A 232 6.28 27.97 -17.36
C ASP A 232 5.06 28.24 -18.26
N GLU A 233 5.14 27.83 -19.52
CA GLU A 233 4.04 27.94 -20.49
C GLU A 233 2.84 27.07 -20.11
N GLY A 234 3.06 25.88 -19.55
CA GLY A 234 1.98 25.03 -19.07
C GLY A 234 1.17 25.64 -17.92
N CYS A 235 1.85 26.32 -16.99
CA CYS A 235 1.19 27.07 -15.92
C CYS A 235 0.47 28.32 -16.47
N ALA A 236 1.05 29.00 -17.46
CA ALA A 236 0.43 30.14 -18.12
C ALA A 236 -0.84 29.76 -18.90
N GLU A 237 -0.83 28.63 -19.61
CA GLU A 237 -2.02 28.04 -20.24
C GLU A 237 -3.08 27.63 -19.21
N PHE A 238 -2.65 27.09 -18.06
CA PHE A 238 -3.56 26.80 -16.96
C PHE A 238 -4.22 28.07 -16.39
N ALA A 239 -3.56 29.23 -16.43
CA ALA A 239 -4.16 30.51 -16.05
C ALA A 239 -5.37 30.86 -16.95
N MET A 240 -5.28 30.58 -18.26
CA MET A 240 -6.41 30.76 -19.18
C MET A 240 -7.57 29.78 -18.89
N HIS A 241 -7.24 28.57 -18.46
CA HIS A 241 -8.23 27.60 -17.98
C HIS A 241 -8.95 28.10 -16.73
N MET A 242 -8.19 28.58 -15.72
CA MET A 242 -8.75 29.16 -14.50
C MET A 242 -9.61 30.38 -14.79
N PHE A 243 -9.24 31.21 -15.77
CA PHE A 243 -10.07 32.32 -16.24
C PHE A 243 -11.41 31.83 -16.82
N GLY A 244 -11.48 30.62 -17.37
CA GLY A 244 -12.66 30.01 -18.00
C GLY A 244 -12.72 30.17 -19.52
N MET A 245 -11.60 30.50 -20.16
CA MET A 245 -11.46 30.57 -21.64
C MET A 245 -10.10 30.00 -22.07
N PRO A 246 -9.87 28.68 -21.91
CA PRO A 246 -8.65 28.02 -22.37
C PRO A 246 -8.59 27.92 -23.89
N ASP A 247 -7.40 27.62 -24.40
CA ASP A 247 -7.20 27.39 -25.83
C ASP A 247 -7.88 26.11 -26.34
N PRO A 248 -8.26 26.07 -27.64
CA PRO A 248 -8.99 24.95 -28.19
C PRO A 248 -8.10 23.70 -28.30
N ILE A 249 -8.53 22.61 -27.64
CA ILE A 249 -7.84 21.31 -27.60
C ILE A 249 -7.77 20.68 -29.01
N THR A 250 -6.76 21.05 -29.78
CA THR A 250 -6.54 20.65 -31.17
C THR A 250 -5.05 20.45 -31.44
N GLY A 251 -4.68 19.78 -32.54
CA GLY A 251 -3.27 19.45 -32.81
C GLY A 251 -2.79 18.23 -32.01
N PHE A 252 -2.54 18.38 -30.71
CA PHE A 252 -2.04 17.31 -29.83
C PHE A 252 -2.89 16.02 -29.83
N PRO A 253 -4.25 16.05 -29.81
CA PRO A 253 -5.05 14.82 -29.88
C PRO A 253 -4.83 13.97 -31.15
N THR A 254 -4.21 14.55 -32.19
CA THR A 254 -3.81 13.86 -33.44
C THR A 254 -2.30 13.64 -33.55
N ASN A 255 -1.53 14.13 -32.58
CA ASN A 255 -0.08 14.06 -32.51
C ASN A 255 0.37 13.75 -31.07
N SER A 256 -0.14 12.66 -30.47
CA SER A 256 0.17 12.31 -29.06
C SER A 256 1.62 11.86 -28.84
N ASN A 257 2.35 11.56 -29.93
CA ASN A 257 3.77 11.24 -29.91
C ASN A 257 4.61 12.52 -30.01
N ASN A 258 4.29 13.48 -29.13
CA ASN A 258 4.98 14.75 -28.97
C ASN A 258 5.56 14.75 -27.55
N ASP A 259 6.84 15.06 -27.42
CA ASP A 259 7.54 15.02 -26.14
C ASP A 259 7.03 16.17 -25.25
N LEU A 260 6.51 15.84 -24.07
CA LEU A 260 5.98 16.83 -23.12
C LEU A 260 7.04 17.84 -22.68
N THR A 261 8.29 17.40 -22.58
CA THR A 261 9.40 18.16 -22.00
C THR A 261 10.23 18.91 -23.04
N SER A 262 10.09 18.55 -24.32
CA SER A 262 10.76 19.24 -25.42
C SER A 262 9.87 20.35 -25.98
N TRP A 263 10.31 21.60 -25.84
CA TRP A 263 9.57 22.77 -26.29
C TRP A 263 10.09 23.32 -27.62
N ASP A 264 9.32 23.16 -28.70
CA ASP A 264 9.64 23.71 -30.03
C ASP A 264 8.68 24.84 -30.48
N GLN A 265 7.80 25.26 -29.58
CA GLN A 265 6.79 26.32 -29.74
C GLN A 265 5.74 25.97 -30.81
N THR A 266 5.47 24.68 -31.01
CA THR A 266 4.35 24.28 -31.87
C THR A 266 3.03 24.32 -31.12
N TRP A 267 1.93 24.43 -31.86
CA TRP A 267 0.58 24.40 -31.28
C TRP A 267 0.30 23.14 -30.44
N SER A 268 0.98 22.02 -30.74
CA SER A 268 0.88 20.80 -29.95
C SER A 268 1.48 20.96 -28.54
N ASP A 269 2.51 21.77 -28.38
CA ASP A 269 3.20 21.99 -27.11
C ASP A 269 2.29 22.74 -26.12
N TYR A 270 1.67 23.84 -26.56
CA TYR A 270 0.73 24.60 -25.72
C TYR A 270 -0.46 23.74 -25.27
N VAL A 271 -1.03 22.96 -26.19
CA VAL A 271 -2.20 22.12 -25.88
C VAL A 271 -1.82 20.94 -24.97
N GLN A 272 -0.64 20.33 -25.12
CA GLN A 272 -0.25 19.19 -24.29
C GLN A 272 0.10 19.62 -22.86
N THR A 273 0.82 20.74 -22.68
CA THR A 273 1.18 21.23 -21.35
C THR A 273 -0.06 21.72 -20.62
N TYR A 274 -0.95 22.45 -21.30
CA TYR A 274 -2.28 22.79 -20.78
C TYR A 274 -3.01 21.56 -20.21
N LEU A 275 -3.16 20.50 -21.02
CA LEU A 275 -3.86 19.29 -20.58
C LEU A 275 -3.17 18.62 -19.40
N PHE A 276 -1.83 18.65 -19.34
CA PHE A 276 -1.07 18.05 -18.26
C PHE A 276 -1.27 18.79 -16.93
N PHE A 277 -1.19 20.13 -16.93
CA PHE A 277 -1.42 20.92 -15.70
C PHE A 277 -2.89 20.93 -15.27
N ALA A 278 -3.83 20.90 -16.22
CA ALA A 278 -5.24 20.69 -15.90
C ALA A 278 -5.48 19.32 -15.25
N PHE A 279 -4.86 18.26 -15.77
CA PHE A 279 -4.93 16.92 -15.18
C PHE A 279 -4.35 16.90 -13.75
N ILE A 280 -3.18 17.52 -13.55
CA ILE A 280 -2.56 17.64 -12.22
C ILE A 280 -3.53 18.35 -11.26
N ALA A 281 -4.10 19.49 -11.64
CA ALA A 281 -5.02 20.22 -10.77
C ALA A 281 -6.27 19.39 -10.41
N GLU A 282 -6.85 18.68 -11.37
CA GLU A 282 -8.05 17.85 -11.11
C GLU A 282 -7.76 16.67 -10.17
N ASN A 283 -6.57 16.06 -10.26
CA ASN A 283 -6.27 14.81 -9.55
C ASN A 283 -5.44 15.03 -8.27
N TYR A 284 -4.76 16.16 -8.14
CA TYR A 284 -3.78 16.43 -7.10
C TYR A 284 -4.01 17.81 -6.47
N GLY A 285 -5.03 17.95 -5.62
CA GLY A 285 -5.10 19.11 -4.70
C GLY A 285 -5.54 20.44 -5.32
N GLY A 286 -5.95 20.49 -6.59
CA GLY A 286 -6.53 21.69 -7.20
C GLY A 286 -5.49 22.76 -7.53
N SER A 287 -5.90 24.03 -7.48
CA SER A 287 -5.00 25.17 -7.70
C SER A 287 -3.84 25.24 -6.70
N ASP A 288 -3.99 24.67 -5.50
CA ASP A 288 -2.97 24.71 -4.45
C ASP A 288 -1.68 23.98 -4.89
N ILE A 289 -1.81 22.87 -5.64
CA ILE A 289 -0.63 22.18 -6.16
C ILE A 289 0.05 22.96 -7.27
N ILE A 290 -0.72 23.63 -8.12
CA ILE A 290 -0.17 24.45 -9.21
C ILE A 290 0.60 25.63 -8.59
N SER A 291 0.07 26.21 -7.52
CA SER A 291 0.77 27.22 -6.70
C SER A 291 2.10 26.69 -6.16
N ALA A 292 2.09 25.45 -5.64
CA ALA A 292 3.30 24.81 -5.13
C ALA A 292 4.33 24.54 -6.23
N ILE A 293 3.90 24.15 -7.44
CA ILE A 293 4.77 23.95 -8.59
C ILE A 293 5.42 25.28 -9.00
N VAL A 294 4.65 26.36 -9.12
CA VAL A 294 5.17 27.70 -9.45
C VAL A 294 6.16 28.24 -8.39
N ALA A 295 6.04 27.79 -7.14
CA ALA A 295 6.92 28.18 -6.04
C ALA A 295 8.13 27.24 -5.83
N GLU A 296 8.17 26.10 -6.53
CA GLU A 296 9.26 25.14 -6.41
C GLU A 296 10.50 25.65 -7.16
N THR A 297 11.68 25.44 -6.58
CA THR A 297 12.96 25.96 -7.13
C THR A 297 13.77 24.93 -7.89
N GLN A 298 13.31 23.68 -7.88
CA GLN A 298 13.82 22.62 -8.74
C GLN A 298 13.10 22.68 -10.09
N ASN A 299 13.83 22.42 -11.16
CA ASN A 299 13.31 22.56 -12.51
C ASN A 299 12.70 21.26 -13.05
N GLU A 300 11.94 21.41 -14.14
CA GLU A 300 11.45 20.33 -14.99
C GLU A 300 10.64 19.30 -14.15
N ASN A 301 10.77 18.02 -14.51
CA ASN A 301 10.08 16.91 -13.89
C ASN A 301 10.35 16.80 -12.38
N ALA A 302 11.57 17.19 -11.95
CA ALA A 302 11.97 17.11 -10.55
C ALA A 302 11.26 18.16 -9.68
N GLY A 303 10.99 19.35 -10.24
CA GLY A 303 10.18 20.38 -9.55
C GLY A 303 8.75 19.92 -9.30
N ILE A 304 8.11 19.39 -10.33
CA ILE A 304 6.73 18.90 -10.24
C ILE A 304 6.63 17.73 -9.25
N GLU A 305 7.56 16.78 -9.31
CA GLU A 305 7.63 15.66 -8.36
C GLU A 305 7.86 16.15 -6.92
N ALA A 306 8.76 17.13 -6.71
CA ALA A 306 9.00 17.70 -5.39
C ALA A 306 7.76 18.40 -4.83
N ALA A 307 7.09 19.23 -5.63
CA ALA A 307 5.88 19.93 -5.23
C ALA A 307 4.76 18.96 -4.82
N LEU A 308 4.57 17.86 -5.56
CA LEU A 308 3.61 16.79 -5.23
C LEU A 308 3.95 16.10 -3.92
N ASN A 309 5.21 15.67 -3.76
CA ASN A 309 5.67 14.96 -2.56
C ASN A 309 5.60 15.84 -1.31
N ASP A 310 6.00 17.11 -1.40
CA ASP A 310 5.95 18.05 -0.28
C ASP A 310 4.51 18.39 0.16
N ASN A 311 3.54 18.18 -0.73
CA ASN A 311 2.11 18.30 -0.44
C ASN A 311 1.42 16.97 -0.11
N GLY A 312 2.19 15.90 0.10
CA GLY A 312 1.72 14.63 0.67
C GLY A 312 1.29 13.57 -0.36
N TYR A 313 1.62 13.75 -1.63
CA TYR A 313 1.41 12.75 -2.69
C TYR A 313 2.70 11.99 -2.95
N ASP A 314 2.80 10.75 -2.47
CA ASP A 314 3.97 9.86 -2.66
C ASP A 314 3.95 9.25 -4.07
N VAL A 315 4.28 10.07 -5.08
CA VAL A 315 4.23 9.71 -6.51
C VAL A 315 5.47 10.22 -7.24
N SER A 316 5.91 9.49 -8.26
CA SER A 316 6.95 9.97 -9.18
C SER A 316 6.34 10.72 -10.37
N PHE A 317 7.15 11.55 -11.05
CA PHE A 317 6.71 12.18 -12.30
C PHE A 317 6.31 11.15 -13.37
N ALA A 318 6.97 9.99 -13.39
CA ALA A 318 6.64 8.91 -14.32
C ALA A 318 5.25 8.30 -14.06
N ASP A 319 4.84 8.22 -12.79
CA ASP A 319 3.51 7.75 -12.40
C ASP A 319 2.45 8.74 -12.90
N VAL A 320 2.60 10.03 -12.56
CA VAL A 320 1.69 11.11 -12.97
C VAL A 320 1.59 11.20 -14.50
N PHE A 321 2.72 11.11 -15.21
CA PHE A 321 2.74 11.10 -16.66
C PHE A 321 1.97 9.89 -17.25
N THR A 322 2.13 8.72 -16.65
CA THR A 322 1.44 7.49 -17.09
C THR A 322 -0.07 7.61 -16.89
N GLU A 323 -0.51 8.12 -15.74
CA GLU A 323 -1.92 8.38 -15.46
C GLU A 323 -2.52 9.40 -16.44
N TRP A 324 -1.82 10.51 -16.67
CA TRP A 324 -2.24 11.55 -17.61
C TRP A 324 -2.43 11.01 -19.03
N THR A 325 -1.49 10.20 -19.52
CA THR A 325 -1.59 9.62 -20.86
C THR A 325 -2.73 8.60 -20.97
N ASN A 326 -3.10 7.91 -19.87
CA ASN A 326 -4.30 7.08 -19.81
C ASN A 326 -5.56 7.95 -19.85
N ALA A 327 -5.64 9.00 -19.02
CA ALA A 327 -6.77 9.93 -18.95
C ALA A 327 -7.06 10.59 -20.30
N ASN A 328 -6.02 10.97 -21.06
CA ASN A 328 -6.14 11.50 -22.42
C ASN A 328 -6.87 10.55 -23.37
N PHE A 329 -6.54 9.25 -23.33
CA PHE A 329 -7.18 8.27 -24.21
C PHE A 329 -8.60 7.92 -23.77
N LEU A 330 -8.81 7.86 -22.45
CA LEU A 330 -10.10 7.54 -21.82
C LEU A 330 -11.08 8.71 -21.85
N LYS A 331 -10.58 9.94 -22.00
CA LYS A 331 -11.30 11.20 -21.77
C LYS A 331 -11.78 11.33 -20.32
N ASP A 332 -10.93 10.92 -19.40
CA ASP A 332 -11.24 10.87 -17.98
C ASP A 332 -10.79 12.15 -17.29
N TYR A 333 -11.56 13.21 -17.52
CA TYR A 333 -11.37 14.53 -16.93
C TYR A 333 -12.70 15.00 -16.33
N GLU A 334 -12.65 15.67 -15.19
CA GLU A 334 -13.86 16.10 -14.48
C GLU A 334 -14.50 17.33 -15.13
N THR A 335 -13.67 18.29 -15.56
CA THR A 335 -14.13 19.60 -16.04
C THR A 335 -13.97 19.80 -17.54
N LEU A 336 -13.17 18.95 -18.20
CA LEU A 336 -12.85 19.08 -19.62
C LEU A 336 -13.61 18.07 -20.50
N ASP A 337 -14.21 18.55 -21.58
CA ASP A 337 -14.76 17.70 -22.66
C ASP A 337 -13.70 17.50 -23.74
N LEU A 338 -13.00 16.37 -23.71
CA LEU A 338 -11.91 16.09 -24.64
C LEU A 338 -12.39 15.55 -25.99
N PRO A 339 -11.78 15.99 -27.11
CA PRO A 339 -11.93 15.30 -28.39
C PRO A 339 -11.36 13.87 -28.28
N SER A 340 -11.78 12.98 -29.19
CA SER A 340 -11.20 11.64 -29.22
C SER A 340 -9.76 11.71 -29.74
N PHE A 341 -8.82 11.22 -28.93
CA PHE A 341 -7.46 11.00 -29.37
C PHE A 341 -7.46 9.98 -30.51
N THR A 342 -6.76 10.32 -31.60
CA THR A 342 -6.72 9.47 -32.79
C THR A 342 -5.72 8.35 -32.57
N PRO A 343 -6.12 7.06 -32.59
CA PRO A 343 -5.16 5.98 -32.49
C PRO A 343 -4.16 6.07 -33.63
N ALA A 344 -2.87 6.11 -33.31
CA ALA A 344 -1.79 6.12 -34.29
C ALA A 344 -1.82 4.86 -35.18
N ILE A 345 -2.32 3.75 -34.63
CA ILE A 345 -2.38 2.45 -35.29
C ILE A 345 -3.71 1.77 -35.00
N ILE A 346 -4.35 1.20 -36.01
CA ILE A 346 -5.57 0.40 -35.85
C ILE A 346 -5.36 -0.98 -36.47
N HIS A 347 -5.51 -2.02 -35.67
CA HIS A 347 -5.52 -3.41 -36.12
C HIS A 347 -6.94 -3.96 -36.11
N THR A 348 -7.30 -4.63 -37.21
CA THR A 348 -8.62 -5.27 -37.41
C THR A 348 -8.50 -6.76 -37.73
N GLN A 349 -7.27 -7.28 -37.81
CA GLN A 349 -6.92 -8.67 -38.15
C GLN A 349 -5.68 -9.10 -37.35
N TYR A 350 -5.64 -10.38 -36.95
CA TYR A 350 -4.55 -10.96 -36.16
C TYR A 350 -4.03 -12.27 -36.81
N PRO A 351 -2.74 -12.63 -36.65
CA PRO A 351 -1.71 -11.89 -35.92
C PRO A 351 -1.31 -10.59 -36.64
N ALA A 352 -0.86 -9.61 -35.86
CA ALA A 352 -0.31 -8.34 -36.33
C ALA A 352 1.07 -8.14 -35.72
N THR A 353 2.03 -7.66 -36.51
CA THR A 353 3.37 -7.34 -36.01
C THR A 353 3.79 -6.00 -36.57
N ARG A 354 4.38 -5.15 -35.73
CA ARG A 354 4.84 -3.84 -36.18
C ARG A 354 5.96 -3.33 -35.28
N THR A 355 6.85 -2.56 -35.88
CA THR A 355 7.84 -1.72 -35.19
C THR A 355 7.38 -0.27 -35.28
N SER A 356 7.55 0.48 -34.20
CA SER A 356 7.32 1.93 -34.14
C SER A 356 8.30 2.56 -33.15
N THR A 357 8.40 3.88 -33.15
CA THR A 357 9.12 4.64 -32.13
C THR A 357 8.14 5.40 -31.24
N VAL A 358 8.54 5.78 -30.04
CA VAL A 358 7.85 6.75 -29.20
C VAL A 358 8.86 7.77 -28.69
N GLU A 359 8.58 9.07 -28.84
CA GLU A 359 9.48 10.13 -28.37
C GLU A 359 9.65 10.07 -26.84
N GLY A 360 10.64 10.76 -26.29
CA GLY A 360 10.75 10.93 -24.84
C GLY A 360 9.48 11.57 -24.27
N TRP A 361 9.06 11.20 -23.06
CA TRP A 361 7.87 11.76 -22.39
C TRP A 361 6.66 11.95 -23.32
N ALA A 362 6.37 10.94 -24.15
CA ALA A 362 5.29 10.95 -25.13
C ALA A 362 4.49 9.64 -25.12
N ALA A 363 3.34 9.62 -25.80
CA ALA A 363 2.47 8.44 -25.87
C ALA A 363 2.02 8.09 -27.30
N LYS A 364 1.90 6.78 -27.56
CA LYS A 364 1.29 6.23 -28.76
C LYS A 364 0.12 5.32 -28.43
N TYR A 365 -1.01 5.65 -29.04
CA TYR A 365 -2.22 4.85 -28.90
C TYR A 365 -2.40 3.87 -30.05
N ILE A 366 -2.59 2.59 -29.72
CA ILE A 366 -2.85 1.51 -30.66
C ILE A 366 -4.25 0.97 -30.37
N ARG A 367 -5.11 0.88 -31.38
CA ARG A 367 -6.45 0.28 -31.25
C ARG A 367 -6.50 -1.10 -31.87
N LEU A 368 -6.96 -2.07 -31.11
CA LEU A 368 -7.19 -3.45 -31.50
C LEU A 368 -8.71 -3.71 -31.56
N THR A 369 -9.21 -4.21 -32.69
CA THR A 369 -10.64 -4.52 -32.90
C THR A 369 -10.83 -5.94 -33.46
N ASN A 370 -12.04 -6.49 -33.38
CA ASN A 370 -12.42 -7.79 -33.96
C ASN A 370 -11.65 -9.02 -33.46
N GLY A 371 -11.21 -9.06 -32.19
CA GLY A 371 -10.73 -10.30 -31.58
C GLY A 371 -11.92 -11.15 -31.15
N ALA A 372 -11.96 -12.42 -31.54
CA ALA A 372 -12.98 -13.37 -31.04
C ALA A 372 -12.42 -14.30 -29.95
N ASN A 373 -11.08 -14.29 -29.79
CA ASN A 373 -10.30 -15.16 -28.93
C ASN A 373 -9.37 -14.27 -28.08
N ASP A 374 -8.79 -14.86 -27.03
CA ASP A 374 -7.71 -14.25 -26.26
C ASP A 374 -6.61 -13.74 -27.20
N ILE A 375 -6.07 -12.57 -26.88
CA ILE A 375 -5.00 -11.92 -27.62
C ILE A 375 -3.80 -11.85 -26.71
N GLU A 376 -2.68 -12.41 -27.14
CA GLU A 376 -1.39 -12.18 -26.49
C GLU A 376 -0.67 -11.07 -27.25
N ILE A 377 -0.18 -10.08 -26.52
CA ILE A 377 0.57 -8.96 -27.07
C ILE A 377 1.97 -9.02 -26.49
N HIS A 378 2.93 -9.39 -27.33
CA HIS A 378 4.34 -9.39 -26.99
C HIS A 378 4.95 -8.06 -27.44
N PHE A 379 5.68 -7.39 -26.55
CA PHE A 379 6.45 -6.19 -26.82
C PHE A 379 7.93 -6.50 -26.69
N GLU A 380 8.75 -5.89 -27.54
CA GLU A 380 10.21 -5.93 -27.47
C GLU A 380 10.77 -4.52 -27.66
N SER A 381 11.70 -4.09 -26.82
CA SER A 381 12.47 -2.85 -27.01
C SER A 381 13.85 -2.93 -26.38
N GLU A 382 14.78 -2.11 -26.88
CA GLU A 382 16.06 -1.86 -26.21
C GLU A 382 15.95 -0.77 -25.13
N GLY A 383 14.84 -0.03 -25.06
CA GLY A 383 14.54 1.01 -24.06
C GLY A 383 13.43 0.61 -23.07
N THR A 384 13.16 1.46 -22.08
CA THR A 384 12.12 1.25 -21.05
C THR A 384 10.90 2.11 -21.38
N PHE A 385 9.72 1.50 -21.34
CA PHE A 385 8.44 2.19 -21.58
C PHE A 385 7.31 1.46 -20.88
N ASN A 386 6.20 2.17 -20.67
CA ASN A 386 4.99 1.66 -20.04
C ASN A 386 3.96 1.28 -21.10
N VAL A 387 3.29 0.15 -20.90
CA VAL A 387 2.15 -0.26 -21.73
C VAL A 387 0.92 -0.46 -20.85
N ASN A 388 -0.11 0.34 -21.12
CA ASN A 388 -1.41 0.16 -20.49
C ASN A 388 -2.39 -0.44 -21.51
N VAL A 389 -3.02 -1.55 -21.13
CA VAL A 389 -4.12 -2.15 -21.90
C VAL A 389 -5.43 -1.59 -21.36
N LEU A 390 -6.18 -0.93 -22.24
CA LEU A 390 -7.42 -0.23 -21.94
C LEU A 390 -8.56 -0.98 -22.65
N LYS A 391 -9.39 -1.72 -21.92
CA LYS A 391 -10.54 -2.43 -22.49
C LYS A 391 -11.75 -1.49 -22.50
N TYR A 392 -12.36 -1.24 -23.66
CA TYR A 392 -13.53 -0.38 -23.78
C TYR A 392 -14.81 -1.18 -24.00
N ASN A 393 -15.82 -0.94 -23.18
CA ASN A 393 -17.16 -1.50 -23.35
C ASN A 393 -18.04 -0.69 -24.32
N ILE A 394 -19.09 -1.32 -24.85
CA ILE A 394 -20.12 -0.71 -25.72
C ILE A 394 -21.00 0.24 -24.90
N ASP A 395 -21.13 0.03 -23.60
CA ASP A 395 -21.86 0.89 -22.67
C ASP A 395 -21.07 2.13 -22.21
N GLY A 396 -19.79 2.23 -22.56
CA GLY A 396 -18.89 3.33 -22.22
C GLY A 396 -17.99 3.09 -21.01
N ASN A 397 -18.14 1.97 -20.28
CA ASN A 397 -17.25 1.61 -19.18
C ASN A 397 -15.87 1.12 -19.69
N HIS A 398 -14.84 1.21 -18.85
CA HIS A 398 -13.49 0.76 -19.21
C HIS A 398 -12.79 0.01 -18.07
N GLU A 399 -11.84 -0.86 -18.41
CA GLU A 399 -10.94 -1.57 -17.49
C GLU A 399 -9.49 -1.31 -17.91
N ILE A 400 -8.62 -1.02 -16.95
CA ILE A 400 -7.20 -0.75 -17.17
C ILE A 400 -6.38 -1.91 -16.62
N GLN A 401 -5.52 -2.48 -17.46
CA GLN A 401 -4.49 -3.42 -17.05
C GLN A 401 -3.13 -2.83 -17.43
N THR A 402 -2.39 -2.37 -16.42
CA THR A 402 -1.07 -1.78 -16.57
C THR A 402 0.00 -2.86 -16.47
N PHE A 403 1.00 -2.80 -17.34
CA PHE A 403 2.24 -3.55 -17.16
C PHE A 403 3.43 -2.71 -17.63
N ILE A 404 4.53 -2.83 -16.91
CA ILE A 404 5.77 -2.10 -17.18
C ILE A 404 6.71 -3.06 -17.91
N THR A 405 7.25 -2.63 -19.05
CA THR A 405 8.34 -3.37 -19.69
C THR A 405 9.66 -2.73 -19.27
N GLU A 406 10.40 -3.38 -18.36
CA GLU A 406 11.82 -3.07 -18.16
C GLU A 406 12.58 -3.45 -19.43
N ALA A 407 13.65 -2.70 -19.76
CA ALA A 407 14.42 -2.85 -21.01
C ALA A 407 14.61 -4.33 -21.42
N GLY A 408 13.92 -4.75 -22.49
CA GLY A 408 13.75 -6.16 -22.82
C GLY A 408 12.45 -6.47 -23.54
N SER A 409 11.88 -7.65 -23.26
CA SER A 409 10.62 -8.10 -23.83
C SER A 409 9.61 -8.45 -22.75
N GLY A 410 8.32 -8.19 -23.03
CA GLY A 410 7.22 -8.46 -22.12
C GLY A 410 5.97 -8.91 -22.88
N SER A 411 5.12 -9.70 -22.25
CA SER A 411 3.86 -10.15 -22.85
C SER A 411 2.68 -9.81 -21.95
N VAL A 412 1.59 -9.34 -22.53
CA VAL A 412 0.28 -9.25 -21.87
C VAL A 412 -0.71 -10.16 -22.57
N LEU A 413 -1.40 -10.97 -21.79
CA LEU A 413 -2.58 -11.67 -22.27
C LEU A 413 -3.81 -10.80 -22.01
N VAL A 414 -4.54 -10.51 -23.07
CA VAL A 414 -5.85 -9.87 -23.01
C VAL A 414 -6.89 -10.94 -23.31
N PRO A 415 -7.72 -11.35 -22.33
CA PRO A 415 -8.77 -12.34 -22.55
C PRO A 415 -9.68 -11.97 -23.72
N ALA A 416 -10.33 -12.97 -24.31
CA ALA A 416 -11.34 -12.80 -25.33
C ALA A 416 -12.41 -11.80 -24.86
N PHE A 417 -13.10 -11.20 -25.83
CA PHE A 417 -14.18 -10.26 -25.60
C PHE A 417 -15.39 -11.01 -24.97
N GLU A 418 -15.33 -11.36 -23.69
CA GLU A 418 -16.49 -11.89 -22.96
C GLU A 418 -17.38 -10.73 -22.51
N GLY A 419 -18.48 -10.51 -23.23
CA GLY A 419 -19.42 -9.42 -22.95
C GLY A 419 -19.43 -8.33 -24.03
N ASP A 420 -20.07 -7.20 -23.70
CA ASP A 420 -20.32 -6.06 -24.60
C ASP A 420 -19.05 -5.20 -24.82
N PHE A 421 -17.87 -5.78 -25.12
CA PHE A 421 -16.65 -4.99 -25.40
C PHE A 421 -16.63 -4.45 -26.84
N SER A 422 -16.23 -3.18 -27.02
CA SER A 422 -16.17 -2.49 -28.32
C SER A 422 -14.78 -2.53 -28.98
N TYR A 423 -13.70 -2.29 -28.23
CA TYR A 423 -12.31 -2.41 -28.69
C TYR A 423 -11.32 -2.43 -27.52
N ILE A 424 -10.06 -2.80 -27.79
CA ILE A 424 -8.93 -2.66 -26.85
C ILE A 424 -8.04 -1.51 -27.34
N GLY A 425 -7.66 -0.61 -26.44
CA GLY A 425 -6.62 0.38 -26.64
C GLY A 425 -5.32 -0.05 -25.96
N LEU A 426 -4.18 0.19 -26.58
CA LEU A 426 -2.87 0.12 -25.93
C LEU A 426 -2.33 1.55 -25.88
N ASN A 427 -2.05 2.03 -24.68
CA ASN A 427 -1.27 3.24 -24.46
C ASN A 427 0.19 2.83 -24.25
N VAL A 428 1.03 3.11 -25.24
CA VAL A 428 2.48 2.90 -25.18
C VAL A 428 3.13 4.24 -24.87
N SER A 429 3.61 4.41 -23.64
CA SER A 429 4.12 5.68 -23.12
C SER A 429 5.58 5.57 -22.73
N ASN A 430 6.41 6.50 -23.19
CA ASN A 430 7.83 6.55 -22.86
C ASN A 430 8.04 7.44 -21.64
N ILE A 431 8.64 6.88 -20.59
CA ILE A 431 8.92 7.58 -19.32
C ILE A 431 10.40 7.97 -19.20
N THR A 432 11.08 8.08 -20.34
CA THR A 432 12.48 8.49 -20.44
C THR A 432 12.61 9.68 -21.40
N SER A 433 13.77 10.33 -21.41
CA SER A 433 14.03 11.51 -22.24
C SER A 433 14.47 11.19 -23.68
N GLU A 434 14.72 9.92 -24.02
CA GLU A 434 15.25 9.53 -25.34
C GLU A 434 14.17 8.81 -26.15
N GLU A 435 14.14 9.04 -27.47
CA GLU A 435 13.25 8.30 -28.38
C GLU A 435 13.53 6.79 -28.25
N THR A 436 12.46 6.02 -28.04
CA THR A 436 12.53 4.57 -27.87
C THR A 436 11.87 3.85 -29.05
N GLU A 437 12.62 3.01 -29.76
CA GLU A 437 12.07 2.06 -30.72
C GLU A 437 11.49 0.85 -29.99
N PHE A 438 10.26 0.46 -30.31
CA PHE A 438 9.64 -0.76 -29.83
C PHE A 438 9.04 -1.54 -30.99
N SER A 439 9.05 -2.86 -30.85
CA SER A 439 8.28 -3.76 -31.68
C SER A 439 7.21 -4.45 -30.86
N TYR A 440 6.11 -4.80 -31.50
CA TYR A 440 5.08 -5.60 -30.86
C TYR A 440 4.48 -6.62 -31.82
N ASN A 441 4.16 -7.78 -31.28
CA ASN A 441 3.47 -8.88 -31.92
C ASN A 441 2.16 -9.11 -31.18
N VAL A 442 1.05 -8.77 -31.84
CA VAL A 442 -0.30 -9.14 -31.40
C VAL A 442 -0.63 -10.47 -32.06
N ARG A 443 -0.75 -11.54 -31.29
CA ARG A 443 -1.23 -12.84 -31.78
C ARG A 443 -2.52 -13.19 -31.10
N VAL A 444 -3.37 -13.96 -31.79
CA VAL A 444 -4.35 -14.75 -31.06
C VAL A 444 -3.53 -15.60 -30.09
N ALA A 445 -3.77 -15.44 -28.79
CA ALA A 445 -3.15 -16.28 -27.79
C ALA A 445 -3.39 -17.72 -28.24
N ALA A 446 -2.31 -18.46 -28.43
CA ALA A 446 -2.43 -19.83 -28.88
C ALA A 446 -3.22 -20.58 -27.82
N ASP A 447 -4.50 -20.89 -28.09
CA ASP A 447 -5.18 -21.93 -27.35
C ASP A 447 -4.88 -23.26 -28.09
N PRO A 448 -4.03 -24.15 -27.57
CA PRO A 448 -3.20 -24.04 -26.37
C PRO A 448 -1.73 -24.40 -26.65
N ALA A 449 -0.82 -24.00 -25.78
CA ALA A 449 0.40 -24.80 -25.63
C ALA A 449 0.00 -26.09 -24.92
N GLU A 450 -0.43 -27.08 -25.71
CA GLU A 450 -0.36 -28.49 -25.30
C GLU A 450 1.06 -28.71 -24.74
N LYS A 451 1.15 -29.03 -23.45
CA LYS A 451 2.40 -29.25 -22.73
C LYS A 451 2.29 -30.61 -22.05
N ASP A 452 3.39 -31.35 -22.09
CA ASP A 452 3.54 -32.56 -21.28
C ASP A 452 4.04 -32.15 -19.89
N PHE A 453 3.33 -32.58 -18.85
CA PHE A 453 3.70 -32.37 -17.45
C PHE A 453 4.19 -33.66 -16.82
N TRP A 454 5.28 -33.60 -16.08
CA TRP A 454 5.65 -34.67 -15.16
C TRP A 454 4.67 -34.69 -14.00
N THR A 455 4.11 -35.85 -13.72
CA THR A 455 3.15 -36.11 -12.63
C THR A 455 3.59 -37.34 -11.87
N TYR A 456 3.18 -37.48 -10.61
CA TYR A 456 3.48 -38.67 -9.81
C TYR A 456 2.35 -39.70 -9.86
N ASN A 457 2.70 -40.98 -10.01
CA ASN A 457 1.76 -42.10 -9.93
C ASN A 457 1.81 -42.75 -8.54
N PHE A 458 0.77 -42.54 -7.74
CA PHE A 458 0.69 -43.01 -6.35
C PHE A 458 0.38 -44.51 -6.23
N ASN A 459 -0.30 -45.12 -7.22
CA ASN A 459 -0.64 -46.54 -7.21
C ASN A 459 0.51 -47.47 -7.61
N GLY A 460 1.39 -47.04 -8.53
CA GLY A 460 2.49 -47.83 -9.08
C GLY A 460 3.89 -47.38 -8.65
N GLY A 461 4.01 -46.15 -8.17
CA GLY A 461 5.28 -45.47 -7.88
C GLY A 461 6.00 -44.98 -9.15
N GLY A 462 6.55 -43.77 -9.10
CA GLY A 462 7.33 -43.15 -10.17
C GLY A 462 6.58 -42.06 -10.95
N SER A 463 7.31 -41.34 -11.82
CA SER A 463 6.78 -40.20 -12.56
C SER A 463 6.30 -40.58 -13.97
N THR A 464 5.20 -39.99 -14.40
CA THR A 464 4.57 -40.17 -15.72
C THR A 464 4.34 -38.83 -16.40
N LEU A 465 4.21 -38.83 -17.73
CA LEU A 465 3.84 -37.62 -18.47
C LEU A 465 2.33 -37.57 -18.69
N VAL A 466 1.74 -36.42 -18.40
CA VAL A 466 0.36 -36.08 -18.72
C VAL A 466 0.36 -34.92 -19.71
N THR A 467 -0.18 -35.16 -20.89
CA THR A 467 -0.41 -34.12 -21.88
C THR A 467 -1.63 -33.31 -21.46
N ALA A 468 -1.42 -32.01 -21.27
CA ALA A 468 -2.46 -31.09 -20.84
C ALA A 468 -2.44 -29.82 -21.68
N THR A 469 -3.63 -29.28 -21.79
CA THR A 469 -3.91 -28.06 -22.51
C THR A 469 -4.20 -26.95 -21.52
N LYS A 470 -3.59 -25.77 -21.70
CA LYS A 470 -4.00 -24.57 -20.97
C LYS A 470 -5.43 -24.17 -21.35
N ARG A 471 -6.36 -24.18 -20.40
CA ARG A 471 -7.80 -23.88 -20.61
C ARG A 471 -8.24 -22.52 -20.05
N ALA A 472 -7.47 -21.92 -19.14
CA ALA A 472 -7.73 -20.57 -18.65
C ALA A 472 -6.45 -19.88 -18.18
N ILE A 473 -6.49 -18.55 -18.15
CA ILE A 473 -5.45 -17.68 -17.62
C ILE A 473 -6.12 -16.62 -16.74
N GLY A 474 -5.62 -16.45 -15.53
CA GLY A 474 -5.96 -15.34 -14.63
C GLY A 474 -4.76 -14.39 -14.46
N PRO A 475 -4.92 -13.27 -13.74
CA PRO A 475 -3.81 -12.36 -13.40
C PRO A 475 -2.64 -13.07 -12.71
N ASN A 476 -2.91 -14.01 -11.80
CA ASN A 476 -1.92 -14.70 -10.98
C ASN A 476 -1.82 -16.22 -11.25
N CYS A 477 -2.64 -16.79 -12.14
CA CYS A 477 -2.57 -18.21 -12.46
C CYS A 477 -2.70 -18.58 -13.95
N ASN A 478 -2.19 -19.77 -14.28
CA ASN A 478 -2.51 -20.50 -15.50
C ASN A 478 -3.22 -21.81 -15.13
N ILE A 479 -4.32 -22.16 -15.78
CA ILE A 479 -5.00 -23.44 -15.54
C ILE A 479 -4.84 -24.34 -16.75
N TYR A 480 -4.19 -25.48 -16.54
CA TYR A 480 -4.04 -26.58 -17.47
C TYR A 480 -4.99 -27.70 -17.12
N VAL A 481 -5.60 -28.30 -18.13
CA VAL A 481 -6.47 -29.48 -17.98
C VAL A 481 -5.92 -30.59 -18.86
N ALA A 482 -5.70 -31.76 -18.28
CA ALA A 482 -5.32 -32.95 -19.03
C ALA A 482 -6.30 -33.21 -20.17
N ASP A 483 -5.79 -33.52 -21.35
CA ASP A 483 -6.66 -33.65 -22.53
C ASP A 483 -7.66 -34.81 -22.41
N LEU A 484 -7.34 -35.82 -21.60
CA LEU A 484 -8.23 -36.94 -21.28
C LEU A 484 -9.36 -36.57 -20.30
N ALA A 485 -9.19 -35.50 -19.53
CA ALA A 485 -10.17 -34.97 -18.59
C ALA A 485 -11.18 -34.04 -19.28
N TRP A 486 -10.73 -33.32 -20.31
CA TRP A 486 -11.51 -32.29 -20.99
C TRP A 486 -12.76 -32.85 -21.69
N ASN A 487 -13.93 -32.23 -21.42
CA ASN A 487 -15.26 -32.67 -21.83
C ASN A 487 -15.66 -34.08 -21.36
N ASN A 488 -14.96 -34.62 -20.37
CA ASN A 488 -15.28 -35.90 -19.75
C ASN A 488 -15.60 -35.71 -18.26
N THR A 489 -14.63 -35.24 -17.50
CA THR A 489 -14.69 -34.94 -16.05
C THR A 489 -14.64 -33.44 -15.78
N VAL A 490 -13.98 -32.68 -16.66
CA VAL A 490 -13.79 -31.22 -16.55
C VAL A 490 -14.24 -30.53 -17.82
N ASP A 491 -14.97 -29.42 -17.69
CA ASP A 491 -15.39 -28.56 -18.79
C ASP A 491 -15.01 -27.08 -18.53
N ALA A 492 -15.37 -26.20 -19.48
CA ALA A 492 -15.04 -24.78 -19.39
C ALA A 492 -15.68 -24.09 -18.17
N GLU A 493 -16.87 -24.54 -17.75
CA GLU A 493 -17.54 -23.97 -16.59
C GLU A 493 -16.77 -24.36 -15.32
N GLY A 494 -16.36 -25.63 -15.20
CA GLY A 494 -15.50 -26.12 -14.12
C GLY A 494 -14.18 -25.36 -14.02
N VAL A 495 -13.49 -25.12 -15.14
CA VAL A 495 -12.24 -24.33 -15.16
C VAL A 495 -12.49 -22.89 -14.69
N ASN A 496 -13.57 -22.26 -15.13
CA ASN A 496 -13.92 -20.91 -14.71
C ASN A 496 -14.23 -20.82 -13.21
N PHE A 497 -14.80 -21.86 -12.62
CA PHE A 497 -15.01 -21.93 -11.17
C PHE A 497 -13.70 -21.98 -10.39
N VAL A 498 -12.75 -22.81 -10.82
CA VAL A 498 -11.41 -22.87 -10.22
C VAL A 498 -10.69 -21.53 -10.36
N ARG A 499 -10.72 -20.90 -11.55
CA ARG A 499 -10.12 -19.58 -11.78
C ARG A 499 -10.70 -18.53 -10.83
N ARG A 500 -12.04 -18.47 -10.70
CA ARG A 500 -12.72 -17.50 -9.83
C ARG A 500 -12.38 -17.71 -8.35
N ALA A 501 -12.31 -18.97 -7.91
CA ALA A 501 -11.90 -19.26 -6.54
C ALA A 501 -10.47 -18.78 -6.27
N PHE A 502 -9.56 -18.98 -7.23
CA PHE A 502 -8.16 -18.61 -7.07
C PHE A 502 -7.91 -17.10 -7.17
N GLU A 503 -8.58 -16.41 -8.10
CA GLU A 503 -8.30 -15.00 -8.44
C GLU A 503 -9.29 -14.01 -7.82
N ASP A 504 -10.59 -14.34 -7.84
CA ASP A 504 -11.64 -13.31 -7.77
C ASP A 504 -12.37 -13.31 -6.42
N SER A 505 -12.69 -14.48 -5.85
CA SER A 505 -13.57 -14.56 -4.68
C SER A 505 -13.46 -15.88 -3.91
N THR A 506 -13.60 -15.81 -2.59
CA THR A 506 -13.62 -16.95 -1.66
C THR A 506 -14.89 -16.95 -0.83
N ALA A 507 -15.07 -17.94 0.06
CA ALA A 507 -16.23 -17.96 0.96
C ALA A 507 -16.08 -16.98 2.15
N SER A 508 -14.85 -16.60 2.49
CA SER A 508 -14.56 -15.61 3.54
C SER A 508 -14.60 -14.17 3.01
N ASP A 509 -14.20 -13.93 1.75
CA ASP A 509 -14.28 -12.62 1.09
C ASP A 509 -14.70 -12.73 -0.38
N TYR A 510 -15.81 -12.07 -0.74
CA TYR A 510 -16.37 -12.10 -2.10
C TYR A 510 -15.60 -11.24 -3.11
N ASN A 511 -14.59 -10.47 -2.68
CA ASN A 511 -13.75 -9.64 -3.55
C ASN A 511 -12.29 -10.08 -3.58
N LYS A 512 -11.92 -11.16 -2.88
CA LYS A 512 -10.55 -11.67 -2.81
C LYS A 512 -10.50 -13.16 -3.10
N GLY A 513 -9.66 -13.54 -4.05
CA GLY A 513 -9.37 -14.95 -4.35
C GLY A 513 -8.38 -15.58 -3.35
N ILE A 514 -8.17 -16.89 -3.50
CA ILE A 514 -7.17 -17.66 -2.74
C ILE A 514 -5.80 -17.01 -2.82
N TYR A 515 -5.39 -16.56 -4.02
CA TYR A 515 -4.07 -15.98 -4.22
C TYR A 515 -3.84 -14.78 -3.28
N GLU A 516 -4.79 -13.83 -3.23
CA GLU A 516 -4.65 -12.64 -2.39
C GLU A 516 -4.72 -12.96 -0.89
N LEU A 517 -5.65 -13.82 -0.47
CA LEU A 517 -5.81 -14.15 0.95
C LEU A 517 -4.62 -14.94 1.50
N ASP A 518 -4.16 -15.96 0.77
CA ASP A 518 -3.05 -16.79 1.21
C ASP A 518 -1.73 -16.01 1.14
N THR A 519 -1.52 -15.17 0.13
CA THR A 519 -0.29 -14.35 0.09
C THR A 519 -0.25 -13.28 1.17
N ALA A 520 -1.40 -12.71 1.55
CA ALA A 520 -1.49 -11.80 2.68
C ALA A 520 -1.21 -12.48 4.03
N MET A 521 -1.61 -13.75 4.18
CA MET A 521 -1.47 -14.49 5.44
C MET A 521 -0.10 -15.17 5.60
N PHE A 522 0.42 -15.74 4.52
CA PHE A 522 1.58 -16.64 4.54
C PHE A 522 2.81 -16.09 3.81
N GLY A 523 2.67 -15.01 3.03
CA GLY A 523 3.74 -14.46 2.19
C GLY A 523 3.63 -14.85 0.72
N THR A 524 4.59 -14.44 -0.10
CA THR A 524 4.54 -14.62 -1.56
C THR A 524 5.17 -15.95 -2.00
N PRO A 525 4.64 -16.63 -3.03
CA PRO A 525 5.28 -17.82 -3.60
C PRO A 525 6.58 -17.45 -4.35
N SER A 526 7.37 -18.47 -4.70
CA SER A 526 8.47 -18.34 -5.66
C SER A 526 7.99 -17.96 -7.08
N ASP A 527 8.93 -17.59 -7.95
CA ASP A 527 8.71 -17.38 -9.39
C ASP A 527 9.84 -18.01 -10.21
N ILE A 528 9.78 -19.33 -10.39
CA ILE A 528 10.83 -20.14 -11.02
C ILE A 528 10.84 -19.96 -12.54
N ASP A 529 9.68 -19.78 -13.16
CA ASP A 529 9.56 -19.64 -14.62
C ASP A 529 9.53 -18.17 -15.11
N GLY A 530 9.60 -17.20 -14.18
CA GLY A 530 9.78 -15.78 -14.45
C GLY A 530 8.54 -15.08 -15.00
N ASN A 531 7.35 -15.66 -14.79
CA ASN A 531 6.10 -15.12 -15.31
C ASN A 531 5.14 -14.61 -14.22
N LEU A 532 5.55 -14.70 -12.95
CA LEU A 532 4.79 -14.26 -11.77
C LEU A 532 3.42 -14.93 -11.61
N LYS A 533 3.24 -16.16 -12.15
CA LYS A 533 1.97 -16.91 -12.05
C LYS A 533 2.18 -18.31 -11.47
N VAL A 534 1.19 -18.72 -10.71
CA VAL A 534 1.04 -20.11 -10.24
C VAL A 534 0.33 -20.93 -11.31
N ASN A 535 0.86 -22.11 -11.61
CA ASN A 535 0.27 -23.02 -12.58
C ASN A 535 -0.58 -24.07 -11.85
N ILE A 536 -1.77 -24.34 -12.35
CA ILE A 536 -2.70 -25.33 -11.79
C ILE A 536 -2.92 -26.40 -12.87
N LEU A 537 -2.57 -27.65 -12.59
CA LEU A 537 -2.84 -28.79 -13.45
C LEU A 537 -3.99 -29.62 -12.90
N ILE A 538 -5.10 -29.66 -13.65
CA ILE A 538 -6.25 -30.50 -13.37
C ILE A 538 -6.13 -31.79 -14.19
N TYR A 539 -6.01 -32.92 -13.52
CA TYR A 539 -5.90 -34.24 -14.16
C TYR A 539 -6.40 -35.36 -13.24
N ASN A 540 -6.60 -36.56 -13.79
CA ASN A 540 -6.93 -37.74 -13.01
C ASN A 540 -5.67 -38.25 -12.30
N ILE A 541 -5.59 -38.05 -10.98
CA ILE A 541 -4.46 -38.51 -10.19
C ILE A 541 -4.57 -40.03 -10.03
N ASP A 542 -3.55 -40.77 -10.50
CA ASP A 542 -3.50 -42.24 -10.40
C ASP A 542 -3.27 -42.67 -8.92
N ASP A 543 -4.33 -42.66 -8.11
CA ASP A 543 -4.26 -42.84 -6.65
C ASP A 543 -5.35 -43.75 -6.03
N SER A 544 -5.44 -43.70 -4.70
CA SER A 544 -6.55 -44.21 -3.90
C SER A 544 -7.06 -43.18 -2.87
N GLY A 545 -7.31 -41.94 -3.31
CA GLY A 545 -8.00 -40.88 -2.57
C GLY A 545 -7.20 -39.59 -2.31
N ILE A 546 -6.36 -39.13 -3.24
CA ILE A 546 -5.62 -37.85 -3.12
C ILE A 546 -6.37 -36.78 -3.92
N ASN A 547 -6.78 -35.69 -3.28
CA ASN A 547 -7.60 -34.66 -3.95
C ASN A 547 -6.74 -33.62 -4.71
N GLY A 548 -5.46 -33.54 -4.39
CA GLY A 548 -4.49 -32.61 -4.93
C GLY A 548 -3.15 -32.79 -4.22
N TYR A 549 -2.11 -32.17 -4.77
CA TYR A 549 -0.80 -32.11 -4.11
C TYR A 549 0.03 -30.94 -4.65
N PHE A 550 0.99 -30.50 -3.86
CA PHE A 550 2.18 -29.76 -4.27
C PHE A 550 3.40 -30.68 -4.29
N SER A 551 4.31 -30.48 -5.25
CA SER A 551 5.58 -31.22 -5.33
C SER A 551 6.78 -30.27 -5.30
N PRO A 552 7.60 -30.27 -4.23
CA PRO A 552 8.84 -29.49 -4.16
C PRO A 552 9.79 -29.68 -5.34
N SER A 553 9.76 -30.87 -5.98
CA SER A 553 10.62 -31.14 -7.13
C SER A 553 10.38 -30.20 -8.31
N ASP A 554 9.18 -29.64 -8.45
CA ASP A 554 8.83 -28.76 -9.56
C ASP A 554 9.52 -27.39 -9.47
N ILE A 555 9.89 -26.96 -8.27
CA ILE A 555 10.62 -25.70 -8.04
C ILE A 555 12.11 -25.91 -7.75
N MET A 556 12.52 -27.09 -7.26
CA MET A 556 13.93 -27.42 -6.99
C MET A 556 14.69 -27.89 -8.25
N GLY A 557 13.99 -28.20 -9.34
CA GLY A 557 14.54 -28.77 -10.57
C GLY A 557 14.87 -30.28 -10.48
N GLY A 558 15.13 -30.92 -11.62
CA GLY A 558 15.49 -32.34 -11.66
C GLY A 558 15.01 -33.08 -12.90
N SER A 559 15.23 -34.40 -12.97
CA SER A 559 14.86 -35.21 -14.15
C SER A 559 13.35 -35.37 -14.38
N TYR A 560 12.54 -35.05 -13.37
CA TYR A 560 11.07 -35.17 -13.40
C TYR A 560 10.41 -33.89 -12.85
N SER A 561 11.11 -32.76 -12.98
CA SER A 561 10.61 -31.44 -12.60
C SER A 561 9.89 -30.81 -13.78
N ASN A 562 8.88 -29.99 -13.50
CA ASN A 562 8.23 -29.11 -14.47
C ASN A 562 8.86 -27.71 -14.53
N ASP A 563 9.86 -27.43 -13.69
CA ASP A 563 10.59 -26.18 -13.56
C ASP A 563 9.66 -24.95 -13.45
N MET A 564 8.64 -25.03 -12.58
CA MET A 564 7.63 -23.97 -12.36
C MET A 564 6.82 -24.17 -11.07
N GLU A 565 6.17 -23.12 -10.59
CA GLU A 565 5.16 -23.14 -9.51
C GLU A 565 3.94 -23.94 -9.98
N LEU A 566 3.81 -25.20 -9.54
CA LEU A 566 2.77 -26.10 -10.02
C LEU A 566 1.97 -26.74 -8.89
N LEU A 567 0.65 -26.52 -8.93
CA LEU A 567 -0.33 -27.16 -8.07
C LEU A 567 -1.10 -28.21 -8.86
N TYR A 568 -1.31 -29.37 -8.28
CA TYR A 568 -2.01 -30.48 -8.91
C TYR A 568 -3.38 -30.68 -8.26
N ILE A 569 -4.44 -30.75 -9.07
CA ILE A 569 -5.81 -30.96 -8.60
C ILE A 569 -6.41 -32.17 -9.29
N ASP A 570 -7.03 -33.05 -8.49
CA ASP A 570 -7.66 -34.27 -8.99
C ASP A 570 -9.02 -34.01 -9.64
N ASP A 571 -9.22 -34.60 -10.83
CA ASP A 571 -10.50 -34.58 -11.53
C ASP A 571 -11.46 -35.72 -11.11
N SER A 572 -10.97 -36.77 -10.45
CA SER A 572 -11.72 -38.01 -10.14
C SER A 572 -11.06 -38.85 -9.02
N PRO A 573 -11.68 -38.97 -7.83
CA PRO A 573 -13.11 -39.21 -7.67
C PRO A 573 -13.85 -38.00 -7.09
N HIS A 574 -13.90 -36.88 -7.82
CA HIS A 574 -14.75 -35.78 -7.39
C HIS A 574 -16.24 -36.08 -7.65
N ASP A 575 -16.88 -36.83 -6.73
CA ASP A 575 -18.35 -36.98 -6.64
C ASP A 575 -19.09 -35.61 -6.55
N ALA A 576 -18.36 -34.49 -6.37
CA ALA A 576 -18.86 -33.11 -6.29
C ALA A 576 -18.50 -32.18 -7.47
N GLY A 577 -17.58 -32.57 -8.36
CA GLY A 577 -17.11 -31.76 -9.50
C GLY A 577 -16.19 -30.57 -9.14
N MET A 578 -15.70 -29.86 -10.18
CA MET A 578 -14.83 -28.67 -10.05
C MET A 578 -15.52 -27.47 -9.41
N ASN A 579 -16.86 -27.45 -9.39
CA ASN A 579 -17.64 -26.46 -8.64
C ASN A 579 -17.94 -26.96 -7.22
N SER A 580 -16.90 -27.13 -6.41
CA SER A 580 -17.08 -27.63 -5.04
C SER A 580 -16.13 -26.95 -4.06
N SER A 581 -16.63 -26.71 -2.84
CA SER A 581 -15.80 -26.19 -1.74
C SER A 581 -14.64 -27.11 -1.40
N TYR A 582 -14.74 -28.41 -1.70
CA TYR A 582 -13.66 -29.38 -1.53
C TYR A 582 -12.51 -29.15 -2.51
N CYS A 583 -12.81 -28.84 -3.78
CA CYS A 583 -11.80 -28.49 -4.77
C CYS A 583 -11.07 -27.21 -4.36
N TYR A 584 -11.83 -26.18 -3.97
CA TYR A 584 -11.25 -24.89 -3.59
C TYR A 584 -10.46 -24.96 -2.26
N SER A 585 -10.94 -25.72 -1.27
CA SER A 585 -10.20 -25.95 -0.02
C SER A 585 -8.89 -26.71 -0.27
N THR A 586 -8.90 -27.69 -1.18
CA THR A 586 -7.68 -28.41 -1.56
C THR A 586 -6.71 -27.46 -2.27
N LEU A 587 -7.21 -26.61 -3.17
CA LEU A 587 -6.37 -25.64 -3.87
C LEU A 587 -5.67 -24.65 -2.91
N ALA A 588 -6.38 -24.09 -1.93
CA ALA A 588 -5.79 -23.23 -0.90
C ALA A 588 -4.75 -23.99 -0.05
N HIS A 589 -5.05 -25.23 0.33
CA HIS A 589 -4.13 -26.08 1.09
C HIS A 589 -2.81 -26.32 0.34
N GLU A 590 -2.88 -26.72 -0.93
CA GLU A 590 -1.67 -26.94 -1.74
C GLU A 590 -0.92 -25.65 -2.07
N PHE A 591 -1.64 -24.53 -2.23
CA PHE A 591 -1.00 -23.24 -2.45
C PHE A 591 -0.21 -22.77 -1.23
N GLN A 592 -0.73 -23.00 -0.02
CA GLN A 592 0.00 -22.72 1.20
C GLN A 592 1.29 -23.55 1.30
N HIS A 593 1.29 -24.83 0.91
CA HIS A 593 2.52 -25.65 0.86
C HIS A 593 3.58 -25.02 -0.07
N LEU A 594 3.16 -24.54 -1.26
CA LEU A 594 4.05 -23.86 -2.20
C LEU A 594 4.65 -22.58 -1.60
N ILE A 595 3.83 -21.74 -0.96
CA ILE A 595 4.30 -20.52 -0.30
C ILE A 595 5.29 -20.88 0.80
N HIS A 596 4.92 -21.78 1.72
CA HIS A 596 5.73 -22.12 2.88
C HIS A 596 7.11 -22.65 2.49
N HIS A 597 7.18 -23.51 1.47
CA HIS A 597 8.45 -24.03 0.96
C HIS A 597 9.39 -22.93 0.44
N THR A 598 8.87 -21.75 0.07
CA THR A 598 9.69 -20.60 -0.33
C THR A 598 10.49 -20.02 0.85
N TYR A 599 9.98 -20.17 2.08
CA TYR A 599 10.54 -19.59 3.29
C TYR A 599 11.24 -20.63 4.18
N ASP A 600 10.62 -21.79 4.43
CA ASP A 600 11.21 -22.91 5.15
C ASP A 600 10.88 -24.26 4.49
N GLU A 601 11.90 -24.88 3.88
CA GLU A 601 11.78 -26.17 3.20
C GLU A 601 11.74 -27.38 4.15
N ASN A 602 12.06 -27.22 5.44
CA ASN A 602 12.32 -28.36 6.34
C ASN A 602 11.46 -28.44 7.61
N GLU A 603 10.36 -27.68 7.68
CA GLU A 603 9.42 -27.73 8.81
C GLU A 603 8.81 -29.13 9.02
N THR A 604 8.54 -29.45 10.28
CA THR A 604 7.82 -30.64 10.72
C THR A 604 6.39 -30.70 10.19
N THR A 605 5.94 -31.91 9.89
CA THR A 605 4.64 -32.18 9.25
C THR A 605 3.46 -31.56 9.97
N TRP A 606 3.42 -31.56 11.31
CA TRP A 606 2.27 -31.03 12.04
C TRP A 606 2.14 -29.50 11.93
N VAL A 607 3.25 -28.78 11.83
CA VAL A 607 3.22 -27.33 11.59
C VAL A 607 2.83 -27.08 10.13
N ASN A 608 3.50 -27.77 9.21
CA ASN A 608 3.28 -27.57 7.78
C ASN A 608 1.82 -27.85 7.38
N GLU A 609 1.31 -29.04 7.67
CA GLU A 609 -0.08 -29.42 7.40
C GLU A 609 -1.10 -28.61 8.23
N GLY A 610 -0.70 -28.16 9.43
CA GLY A 610 -1.52 -27.30 10.27
C GLY A 610 -1.77 -25.94 9.62
N LEU A 611 -0.73 -25.34 9.04
CA LEU A 611 -0.82 -24.08 8.29
C LEU A 611 -1.61 -24.26 6.99
N SER A 612 -1.44 -25.37 6.29
CA SER A 612 -2.22 -25.68 5.08
C SER A 612 -3.70 -25.92 5.41
N GLY A 613 -4.01 -26.54 6.55
CA GLY A 613 -5.38 -26.62 7.07
C GLY A 613 -5.94 -25.25 7.48
N PHE A 614 -5.10 -24.39 8.05
CA PHE A 614 -5.46 -23.00 8.37
C PHE A 614 -5.76 -22.17 7.11
N ALA A 615 -5.07 -22.37 5.99
CA ALA A 615 -5.39 -21.74 4.71
C ALA A 615 -6.83 -22.06 4.25
N GLN A 616 -7.32 -23.28 4.49
CA GLN A 616 -8.71 -23.63 4.19
C GLN A 616 -9.72 -22.80 4.99
N TRP A 617 -9.40 -22.49 6.25
CA TRP A 617 -10.22 -21.62 7.11
C TRP A 617 -10.14 -20.15 6.69
N VAL A 618 -8.93 -19.66 6.38
CA VAL A 618 -8.71 -18.29 5.86
C VAL A 618 -9.57 -18.00 4.64
N ASN A 619 -9.75 -19.00 3.75
CA ASN A 619 -10.57 -18.91 2.54
C ASN A 619 -12.06 -19.26 2.76
N GLY A 620 -12.46 -19.63 3.97
CA GLY A 620 -13.85 -19.92 4.35
C GLY A 620 -14.38 -21.29 3.90
N TRP A 621 -13.51 -22.25 3.58
CA TRP A 621 -13.89 -23.59 3.10
C TRP A 621 -13.47 -24.72 4.04
N ILE A 622 -13.69 -24.55 5.35
CA ILE A 622 -13.53 -25.62 6.33
C ILE A 622 -14.88 -26.09 6.88
N SER A 623 -15.07 -27.40 6.97
CA SER A 623 -16.29 -28.01 7.51
C SER A 623 -16.11 -28.34 8.99
N PRO A 624 -17.02 -27.91 9.89
CA PRO A 624 -16.96 -28.28 11.32
C PRO A 624 -16.95 -29.80 11.56
N TYR A 625 -17.54 -30.58 10.65
CA TYR A 625 -17.52 -32.06 10.75
C TYR A 625 -16.13 -32.67 10.62
N TRP A 626 -15.18 -31.92 10.07
CA TRP A 626 -13.79 -32.35 9.97
C TRP A 626 -13.12 -32.46 11.35
N MET A 627 -13.66 -31.79 12.38
CA MET A 627 -13.15 -31.85 13.75
C MET A 627 -13.49 -33.18 14.47
N MET A 628 -14.43 -33.96 13.92
CA MET A 628 -14.96 -35.16 14.59
C MET A 628 -13.90 -36.19 15.04
N PRO A 629 -12.88 -36.54 14.22
CA PRO A 629 -11.86 -37.50 14.64
C PRO A 629 -11.05 -37.03 15.85
N PHE A 630 -10.78 -35.72 15.97
CA PHE A 630 -10.05 -35.15 17.08
C PHE A 630 -10.92 -35.03 18.34
N VAL A 631 -12.12 -34.45 18.25
CA VAL A 631 -12.99 -34.28 19.43
C VAL A 631 -13.41 -35.61 20.06
N GLN A 632 -13.46 -36.69 19.27
CA GLN A 632 -13.75 -38.05 19.75
C GLN A 632 -12.53 -38.78 20.34
N ASN A 633 -11.32 -38.38 19.97
CA ASN A 633 -10.07 -38.98 20.43
C ASN A 633 -9.03 -37.88 20.73
N PRO A 634 -9.23 -37.08 21.79
CA PRO A 634 -8.41 -35.92 22.07
C PRO A 634 -7.00 -36.27 22.58
N ASP A 635 -6.77 -37.52 22.97
CA ASP A 635 -5.43 -38.07 23.26
C ASP A 635 -4.58 -38.29 21.98
N ASN A 636 -5.02 -37.77 20.83
CA ASN A 636 -4.18 -37.73 19.64
C ASN A 636 -2.98 -36.79 19.85
N SER A 637 -1.78 -37.23 19.48
CA SER A 637 -0.56 -36.43 19.64
C SER A 637 -0.51 -35.32 18.59
N LEU A 638 -0.41 -34.05 19.02
CA LEU A 638 -0.26 -32.93 18.09
C LEU A 638 1.01 -33.06 17.23
N THR A 639 2.10 -33.59 17.79
CA THR A 639 3.42 -33.56 17.14
C THR A 639 3.82 -34.88 16.47
N SER A 640 3.03 -35.96 16.62
CA SER A 640 3.34 -37.28 16.06
C SER A 640 2.32 -37.68 15.00
N TRP A 641 2.70 -37.54 13.73
CA TRP A 641 1.79 -37.68 12.59
C TRP A 641 1.45 -39.13 12.23
N ASN A 642 0.14 -39.42 12.11
CA ASN A 642 -0.43 -40.68 11.63
C ASN A 642 -1.69 -40.47 10.72
N ALA A 643 -1.91 -39.24 10.26
CA ALA A 643 -3.07 -38.76 9.50
C ALA A 643 -4.42 -38.90 10.23
N GLY A 644 -5.47 -38.32 9.65
CA GLY A 644 -6.83 -38.37 10.21
C GLY A 644 -7.08 -37.29 11.25
N ALA A 645 -6.92 -37.59 12.55
CA ALA A 645 -7.16 -36.62 13.62
C ALA A 645 -6.08 -35.52 13.72
N ASP A 646 -4.89 -35.77 13.17
CA ASP A 646 -3.79 -34.79 13.18
C ASP A 646 -4.13 -33.53 12.36
N TYR A 647 -4.79 -33.68 11.22
CA TYR A 647 -5.20 -32.57 10.35
C TYR A 647 -6.09 -31.55 11.08
N PRO A 648 -7.27 -31.91 11.61
CA PRO A 648 -8.12 -30.96 12.33
C PRO A 648 -7.47 -30.45 13.62
N GLN A 649 -6.65 -31.29 14.30
CA GLN A 649 -5.98 -30.91 15.54
C GLN A 649 -4.91 -29.82 15.32
N SER A 650 -4.05 -30.00 14.31
CA SER A 650 -2.98 -29.07 13.97
C SER A 650 -3.52 -27.74 13.45
N TYR A 651 -4.53 -27.79 12.57
CA TYR A 651 -5.25 -26.59 12.12
C TYR A 651 -5.85 -25.81 13.30
N LEU A 652 -6.56 -26.48 14.22
CA LEU A 652 -7.17 -25.80 15.37
C LEU A 652 -6.13 -25.10 16.25
N PHE A 653 -4.94 -25.68 16.37
CA PHE A 653 -3.83 -25.04 17.08
C PHE A 653 -3.36 -23.78 16.34
N MET A 654 -3.22 -23.81 15.01
CA MET A 654 -2.85 -22.63 14.22
C MET A 654 -3.90 -21.53 14.28
N GLN A 655 -5.19 -21.87 14.22
CA GLN A 655 -6.26 -20.90 14.39
C GLN A 655 -6.21 -20.25 15.78
N TYR A 656 -6.04 -21.04 16.84
CA TYR A 656 -5.92 -20.50 18.20
C TYR A 656 -4.69 -19.61 18.36
N LEU A 657 -3.57 -19.99 17.73
CA LEU A 657 -2.35 -19.18 17.73
C LEU A 657 -2.61 -17.82 17.06
N TYR A 658 -3.19 -17.81 15.86
CA TYR A 658 -3.55 -16.59 15.13
C TYR A 658 -4.49 -15.68 15.93
N GLU A 659 -5.60 -16.23 16.44
CA GLU A 659 -6.64 -15.43 17.09
C GLU A 659 -6.19 -14.80 18.42
N HIS A 660 -5.26 -15.42 19.14
CA HIS A 660 -4.88 -14.98 20.50
C HIS A 660 -3.46 -14.42 20.62
N TYR A 661 -2.60 -14.65 19.62
CA TYR A 661 -1.17 -14.31 19.71
C TYR A 661 -0.66 -13.39 18.60
N SER A 662 -1.50 -12.90 17.68
CA SER A 662 -1.14 -11.77 16.80
C SER A 662 -1.21 -10.42 17.53
N ILE A 663 -0.31 -9.47 17.20
CA ILE A 663 -0.26 -8.13 17.83
C ILE A 663 -0.29 -7.02 16.77
N GLY A 664 -1.46 -6.40 16.57
CA GLY A 664 -1.63 -5.34 15.59
C GLY A 664 -1.38 -5.85 14.17
N GLU A 665 -0.41 -5.26 13.47
CA GLU A 665 0.04 -5.70 12.13
C GLU A 665 1.14 -6.78 12.18
N ASN A 666 1.67 -7.11 13.37
CA ASN A 666 2.68 -8.16 13.51
C ASN A 666 1.99 -9.52 13.68
N ASP A 667 1.93 -10.29 12.59
CA ASP A 667 1.20 -11.54 12.50
C ASP A 667 2.06 -12.74 12.93
N ILE A 668 1.53 -13.55 13.87
CA ILE A 668 2.22 -14.74 14.35
C ILE A 668 2.37 -15.83 13.28
N ILE A 669 1.43 -15.93 12.35
CA ILE A 669 1.42 -16.93 11.28
C ILE A 669 2.51 -16.60 10.26
N LEU A 670 2.60 -15.34 9.82
CA LEU A 670 3.66 -14.90 8.91
C LEU A 670 5.06 -15.10 9.54
N ASN A 671 5.20 -14.78 10.83
CA ASN A 671 6.45 -15.01 11.57
C ASN A 671 6.77 -16.51 11.71
N LEU A 672 5.75 -17.37 11.83
CA LEU A 672 5.94 -18.82 11.89
C LEU A 672 6.35 -19.41 10.53
N VAL A 673 5.75 -18.95 9.43
CA VAL A 673 6.11 -19.38 8.07
C VAL A 673 7.57 -19.03 7.73
N ALA A 674 8.09 -17.92 8.27
CA ALA A 674 9.46 -17.46 8.05
C ALA A 674 10.50 -18.01 9.04
N GLU A 675 10.09 -18.80 10.03
CA GLU A 675 10.98 -19.27 11.11
C GLU A 675 11.67 -20.59 10.73
N GLU A 676 13.01 -20.58 10.70
CA GLU A 676 13.82 -21.77 10.33
C GLU A 676 13.90 -22.84 11.43
N ALA A 677 13.47 -22.56 12.65
CA ALA A 677 13.41 -23.55 13.72
C ALA A 677 12.12 -24.35 13.63
N ASN A 678 12.22 -25.68 13.71
CA ASN A 678 11.05 -26.51 13.46
C ASN A 678 10.21 -26.74 14.74
N SER A 679 8.96 -27.13 14.53
CA SER A 679 8.06 -27.66 15.55
C SER A 679 7.81 -26.66 16.70
N ALA A 680 7.70 -27.15 17.94
CA ALA A 680 7.41 -26.31 19.11
C ALA A 680 8.49 -25.23 19.39
N ASP A 681 9.73 -25.45 18.95
CA ASP A 681 10.78 -24.43 19.05
C ASP A 681 10.52 -23.29 18.06
N GLY A 682 10.10 -23.60 16.83
CA GLY A 682 9.63 -22.63 15.83
C GLY A 682 8.49 -21.75 16.31
N VAL A 683 7.44 -22.37 16.85
CA VAL A 683 6.30 -21.63 17.44
C VAL A 683 6.77 -20.72 18.58
N THR A 684 7.70 -21.17 19.42
CA THR A 684 8.25 -20.34 20.50
C THR A 684 9.05 -19.15 19.98
N ASN A 685 9.86 -19.35 18.94
CA ASN A 685 10.62 -18.26 18.31
C ASN A 685 9.68 -17.27 17.58
N ALA A 686 8.67 -17.75 16.86
CA ALA A 686 7.68 -16.91 16.20
C ALA A 686 6.92 -16.03 17.21
N LEU A 687 6.57 -16.57 18.39
CA LEU A 687 5.95 -15.79 19.49
C LEU A 687 6.86 -14.66 19.98
N LEU A 688 8.16 -14.95 20.15
CA LEU A 688 9.17 -13.96 20.53
C LEU A 688 9.31 -12.86 19.46
N THR A 689 9.38 -13.24 18.19
CA THR A 689 9.46 -12.32 17.03
C THR A 689 8.21 -11.44 16.93
N THR A 690 7.05 -12.01 17.24
CA THR A 690 5.76 -11.28 17.28
C THR A 690 5.72 -10.23 18.40
N GLY A 691 6.56 -10.39 19.44
CA GLY A 691 6.73 -9.43 20.54
C GLY A 691 6.23 -9.92 21.90
N TRP A 692 5.90 -11.21 22.03
CA TRP A 692 5.53 -11.80 23.31
C TRP A 692 6.74 -11.96 24.24
N ASP A 693 6.47 -11.96 25.55
CA ASP A 693 7.48 -12.19 26.57
C ASP A 693 8.03 -13.63 26.47
N MET A 694 9.32 -13.82 26.76
CA MET A 694 10.00 -15.12 26.71
C MET A 694 9.40 -16.23 27.58
N ASN A 695 8.49 -15.89 28.50
CA ASN A 695 7.74 -16.87 29.29
C ASN A 695 6.52 -17.43 28.55
N ILE A 696 6.10 -16.82 27.43
CA ILE A 696 5.07 -17.35 26.55
C ILE A 696 5.79 -18.21 25.49
N THR A 697 5.53 -19.51 25.55
CA THR A 697 6.18 -20.53 24.71
C THR A 697 5.12 -21.40 24.05
N ALA A 698 5.51 -22.21 23.07
CA ALA A 698 4.60 -23.19 22.46
C ALA A 698 3.90 -24.07 23.50
N LYS A 699 4.58 -24.43 24.59
CA LYS A 699 4.00 -25.22 25.69
C LYS A 699 2.91 -24.47 26.45
N THR A 700 3.12 -23.18 26.74
CA THR A 700 2.09 -22.40 27.44
C THR A 700 0.87 -22.18 26.56
N VAL A 701 1.09 -21.87 25.28
CA VAL A 701 0.02 -21.73 24.28
C VAL A 701 -0.76 -23.05 24.16
N TYR A 702 -0.05 -24.17 24.05
CA TYR A 702 -0.64 -25.51 24.01
C TYR A 702 -1.53 -25.78 25.22
N THR A 703 -1.06 -25.56 26.46
CA THR A 703 -1.88 -25.80 27.65
C THR A 703 -3.13 -24.93 27.71
N ASP A 704 -3.05 -23.67 27.23
CA ASP A 704 -4.22 -22.79 27.17
C ASP A 704 -5.21 -23.25 26.07
N TRP A 705 -4.69 -23.66 24.92
CA TRP A 705 -5.45 -24.20 23.80
C TRP A 705 -6.24 -25.46 24.17
N LEU A 706 -5.67 -26.36 24.98
CA LEU A 706 -6.40 -27.53 25.49
C LEU A 706 -7.65 -27.13 26.28
N ILE A 707 -7.55 -26.09 27.11
CA ILE A 707 -8.69 -25.58 27.87
C ILE A 707 -9.71 -24.92 26.93
N ALA A 708 -9.24 -24.14 25.95
CA ALA A 708 -10.09 -23.53 24.93
C ALA A 708 -10.92 -24.57 24.15
N ASN A 709 -10.31 -25.70 23.78
CA ASN A 709 -10.98 -26.80 23.09
C ASN A 709 -12.13 -27.40 23.91
N TYR A 710 -12.00 -27.44 25.24
CA TYR A 710 -13.02 -28.02 26.10
C TYR A 710 -14.19 -27.06 26.37
N ILE A 711 -13.91 -25.78 26.67
CA ILE A 711 -14.94 -24.84 27.12
C ILE A 711 -15.53 -24.00 25.99
N ASN A 712 -14.68 -23.53 25.08
CA ASN A 712 -14.97 -22.56 24.03
C ASN A 712 -15.99 -21.47 24.43
N ASP A 713 -15.58 -20.56 25.33
CA ASP A 713 -16.44 -19.52 25.92
C ASP A 713 -15.82 -18.12 25.78
N GLN A 714 -16.47 -17.25 25.00
CA GLN A 714 -15.97 -15.90 24.68
C GLN A 714 -16.07 -14.90 25.86
N GLU A 715 -16.86 -15.19 26.90
CA GLU A 715 -16.99 -14.32 28.08
C GLU A 715 -16.02 -14.69 29.19
N PHE A 716 -15.68 -15.98 29.29
CA PHE A 716 -14.81 -16.49 30.34
C PHE A 716 -13.36 -16.03 30.16
N MET A 717 -12.79 -15.44 31.22
CA MET A 717 -11.38 -14.98 31.27
C MET A 717 -11.00 -14.08 30.09
N ASP A 718 -11.85 -13.11 29.78
CA ASP A 718 -11.68 -12.14 28.68
C ASP A 718 -11.53 -12.82 27.30
N GLY A 719 -12.17 -13.98 27.10
CA GLY A 719 -12.21 -14.70 25.82
C GLY A 719 -10.98 -15.55 25.51
N LYS A 720 -9.98 -15.62 26.41
CA LYS A 720 -8.73 -16.38 26.22
C LYS A 720 -8.94 -17.85 25.83
N TYR A 721 -10.05 -18.44 26.27
CA TYR A 721 -10.36 -19.86 26.10
C TYR A 721 -11.53 -20.05 25.12
N SER A 722 -11.44 -19.41 23.96
CA SER A 722 -12.49 -19.43 22.93
C SER A 722 -11.94 -19.33 21.52
N TYR A 723 -12.83 -19.56 20.55
CA TYR A 723 -12.61 -19.29 19.14
C TYR A 723 -13.66 -18.29 18.63
N SER A 724 -13.31 -17.54 17.58
CA SER A 724 -14.22 -16.57 16.98
C SER A 724 -15.45 -17.23 16.33
N ASP A 725 -15.28 -18.39 15.70
CA ASP A 725 -16.29 -19.10 14.90
C ASP A 725 -16.86 -20.37 15.57
N ASN A 726 -16.38 -20.69 16.78
CA ASN A 726 -16.83 -21.81 17.62
C ASN A 726 -16.74 -23.21 16.96
N PRO A 727 -15.55 -23.66 16.56
CA PRO A 727 -15.39 -24.91 15.81
C PRO A 727 -15.53 -26.16 16.70
N VAL A 728 -15.34 -26.03 18.02
CA VAL A 728 -15.37 -27.11 19.03
C VAL A 728 -16.00 -26.67 20.36
N GLY A 729 -16.05 -27.56 21.34
CA GLY A 729 -16.41 -27.25 22.73
C GLY A 729 -17.91 -27.30 23.05
N THR A 730 -18.79 -27.38 22.04
CA THR A 730 -20.25 -27.42 22.27
C THR A 730 -20.97 -28.48 21.43
N GLY A 731 -22.12 -28.94 21.93
CA GLY A 731 -23.01 -29.85 21.21
C GLY A 731 -22.35 -31.17 20.81
N GLN A 732 -22.39 -31.49 19.51
CA GLN A 732 -21.78 -32.71 18.96
C GLN A 732 -20.25 -32.62 18.80
N PHE A 733 -19.69 -31.41 18.94
CA PHE A 733 -18.25 -31.13 18.82
C PHE A 733 -17.59 -30.88 20.19
N ALA A 734 -18.24 -31.31 21.27
CA ALA A 734 -17.68 -31.29 22.60
C ALA A 734 -16.58 -32.37 22.74
N MET A 735 -15.49 -32.03 23.43
CA MET A 735 -14.37 -32.95 23.65
C MET A 735 -14.81 -34.17 24.46
N ALA A 736 -14.44 -35.37 24.00
CA ALA A 736 -14.72 -36.61 24.69
C ALA A 736 -13.96 -36.67 26.03
N ASN A 737 -14.66 -37.07 27.10
CA ASN A 737 -14.02 -37.31 28.38
C ASN A 737 -13.40 -38.73 28.39
N SER A 738 -12.10 -38.83 28.67
CA SER A 738 -11.38 -40.09 28.89
C SER A 738 -11.90 -40.83 30.12
N GLY A 739 -12.42 -40.10 31.12
CA GLY A 739 -13.04 -40.67 32.31
C GLY A 739 -14.17 -39.81 32.87
N THR A 740 -15.12 -40.42 33.58
CA THR A 740 -16.16 -39.69 34.32
C THR A 740 -16.45 -40.35 35.67
N HIS A 741 -16.41 -39.54 36.73
CA HIS A 741 -16.64 -39.97 38.11
C HIS A 741 -17.74 -39.13 38.76
N SER A 742 -18.68 -39.81 39.41
CA SER A 742 -19.82 -39.18 40.11
C SER A 742 -20.03 -39.71 41.53
N ALA A 743 -19.10 -40.55 42.01
CA ALA A 743 -19.09 -41.15 43.34
C ALA A 743 -17.68 -41.11 43.93
N TYR A 744 -17.59 -40.88 45.24
CA TYR A 744 -16.31 -40.66 45.94
C TYR A 744 -16.21 -41.54 47.21
N PRO A 745 -15.00 -41.99 47.59
CA PRO A 745 -13.72 -41.73 46.93
C PRO A 745 -13.56 -42.50 45.62
N VAL A 746 -12.89 -41.87 44.66
CA VAL A 746 -12.35 -42.50 43.45
C VAL A 746 -11.05 -43.17 43.85
N GLY A 747 -10.98 -44.50 43.75
CA GLY A 747 -9.74 -45.25 43.98
C GLY A 747 -8.67 -44.89 42.95
N THR A 748 -7.47 -45.45 43.08
CA THR A 748 -6.41 -45.24 42.09
C THR A 748 -6.85 -45.74 40.72
N VAL A 749 -6.92 -44.83 39.76
CA VAL A 749 -7.14 -45.10 38.33
C VAL A 749 -5.78 -44.92 37.63
N SER A 750 -5.45 -45.84 36.73
CA SER A 750 -4.22 -45.77 35.92
C SER A 750 -4.63 -45.62 34.46
N GLU A 751 -4.07 -44.62 33.79
CA GLU A 751 -4.34 -44.29 32.39
C GLU A 751 -3.02 -43.98 31.67
N THR A 752 -3.10 -43.75 30.36
CA THR A 752 -1.98 -43.32 29.53
C THR A 752 -2.39 -42.10 28.73
N VAL A 753 -1.44 -41.21 28.46
CA VAL A 753 -1.61 -40.06 27.57
C VAL A 753 -0.45 -40.02 26.59
N ASN A 754 -0.71 -39.72 25.32
CA ASN A 754 0.33 -39.48 24.33
C ASN A 754 1.06 -38.18 24.64
N HIS A 755 2.36 -38.12 24.35
CA HIS A 755 3.07 -36.85 24.34
C HIS A 755 2.36 -35.90 23.34
N TRP A 756 2.09 -34.67 23.77
CA TRP A 756 1.29 -33.67 23.09
C TRP A 756 -0.17 -34.08 22.80
N GLY A 757 -0.69 -35.08 23.51
CA GLY A 757 -2.12 -35.42 23.59
C GLY A 757 -2.75 -34.96 24.93
N VAL A 758 -4.07 -35.09 25.04
CA VAL A 758 -4.80 -34.69 26.26
C VAL A 758 -5.86 -35.70 26.69
N ASP A 759 -5.94 -35.93 28.00
CA ASP A 759 -7.03 -36.61 28.66
C ASP A 759 -7.92 -35.64 29.44
N TYR A 760 -9.23 -35.75 29.24
CA TYR A 760 -10.23 -35.02 30.02
C TYR A 760 -10.96 -35.95 31.00
N VAL A 761 -10.73 -35.77 32.29
CA VAL A 761 -11.39 -36.56 33.34
C VAL A 761 -12.42 -35.71 34.07
N LYS A 762 -13.70 -36.03 33.90
CA LYS A 762 -14.82 -35.30 34.50
C LYS A 762 -15.17 -35.83 35.89
N PHE A 763 -15.19 -34.94 36.86
CA PHE A 763 -15.69 -35.16 38.22
C PHE A 763 -17.02 -34.41 38.39
N SER A 764 -18.06 -35.10 38.81
CA SER A 764 -19.41 -34.53 39.00
C SER A 764 -19.96 -34.83 40.39
N ASN A 765 -21.07 -34.20 40.77
CA ASN A 765 -21.68 -34.29 42.11
C ASN A 765 -20.69 -33.91 43.22
N ILE A 766 -19.98 -32.80 43.05
CA ILE A 766 -19.02 -32.29 44.03
C ILE A 766 -19.74 -31.39 45.02
N ASP A 767 -19.97 -31.89 46.24
CA ASP A 767 -20.66 -31.17 47.32
C ASP A 767 -19.70 -30.60 48.38
N LEU A 768 -18.45 -31.08 48.41
CA LEU A 768 -17.39 -30.68 49.34
C LEU A 768 -16.10 -30.39 48.55
N SER A 769 -15.04 -29.96 49.26
CA SER A 769 -13.73 -29.75 48.65
C SER A 769 -13.21 -31.03 47.96
N LEU A 770 -12.66 -30.87 46.77
CA LEU A 770 -12.10 -31.97 45.97
C LEU A 770 -10.59 -32.08 46.21
N ASP A 771 -10.16 -33.19 46.81
CA ASP A 771 -8.74 -33.54 46.91
C ASP A 771 -8.39 -34.52 45.80
N VAL A 772 -7.35 -34.21 45.01
CA VAL A 772 -6.83 -35.07 43.94
C VAL A 772 -5.34 -35.30 44.14
N THR A 773 -4.93 -36.55 44.03
CA THR A 773 -3.51 -36.96 43.97
C THR A 773 -3.20 -37.42 42.55
N PHE A 774 -2.03 -37.04 42.04
CA PHE A 774 -1.52 -37.42 40.73
C PHE A 774 -0.12 -38.03 40.86
N SER A 775 0.16 -39.07 40.08
CA SER A 775 1.48 -39.69 39.96
C SER A 775 1.71 -40.11 38.52
N GLY A 776 2.61 -39.43 37.84
CA GLY A 776 3.07 -39.74 36.50
C GLY A 776 4.30 -40.65 36.46
N ASP A 777 4.65 -41.16 35.27
CA ASP A 777 5.96 -41.75 35.01
C ASP A 777 7.03 -40.65 35.08
N ILE A 778 8.18 -40.94 35.69
CA ILE A 778 9.30 -40.00 35.82
C ILE A 778 10.20 -39.98 34.57
N ASN A 779 10.09 -40.97 33.69
CA ASN A 779 11.00 -41.14 32.58
C ASN A 779 10.52 -40.33 31.36
N ASN A 780 11.17 -39.20 31.10
CA ASN A 780 10.93 -38.34 29.93
C ASN A 780 9.49 -37.82 29.82
N SER A 781 8.88 -37.54 30.96
CA SER A 781 7.56 -36.89 31.04
C SER A 781 7.70 -35.43 31.45
N ASP A 782 6.74 -34.63 31.01
CA ASP A 782 6.60 -33.22 31.33
C ASP A 782 5.10 -32.91 31.47
N TYR A 783 4.52 -33.41 32.57
CA TYR A 783 3.07 -33.38 32.81
C TYR A 783 2.56 -31.98 33.15
N HIS A 784 1.46 -31.60 32.51
CA HIS A 784 0.64 -30.44 32.88
C HIS A 784 -0.73 -30.92 33.30
N VAL A 785 -1.15 -30.50 34.50
CA VAL A 785 -2.43 -30.91 35.10
C VAL A 785 -3.19 -29.67 35.58
N GLU A 786 -4.29 -29.39 34.91
CA GLU A 786 -5.18 -28.26 35.18
C GLU A 786 -6.60 -28.74 35.49
N PHE A 787 -7.36 -27.95 36.23
CA PHE A 787 -8.75 -28.22 36.60
C PHE A 787 -9.63 -27.08 36.13
N ILE A 788 -10.59 -27.38 35.28
CA ILE A 788 -11.66 -26.44 34.88
C ILE A 788 -12.84 -26.69 35.81
N LEU A 789 -13.23 -25.67 36.58
CA LEU A 789 -14.35 -25.74 37.52
C LEU A 789 -15.62 -25.20 36.87
N PHE A 790 -16.75 -25.86 37.13
CA PHE A 790 -18.05 -25.50 36.57
C PHE A 790 -19.12 -25.35 37.65
N ASP A 791 -20.00 -24.36 37.47
CA ASP A 791 -21.31 -24.28 38.13
C ASP A 791 -22.39 -24.52 37.06
N GLY A 792 -23.01 -25.71 37.12
CA GLY A 792 -23.85 -26.20 36.04
C GLY A 792 -23.08 -26.41 34.74
N ALA A 793 -23.37 -25.58 33.73
CA ALA A 793 -22.71 -25.62 32.42
C ALA A 793 -21.67 -24.50 32.23
N SER A 794 -21.58 -23.55 33.17
CA SER A 794 -20.74 -22.36 33.03
C SER A 794 -19.37 -22.58 33.68
N PRO A 795 -18.25 -22.32 32.98
CA PRO A 795 -16.93 -22.33 33.59
C PRO A 795 -16.82 -21.17 34.59
N VAL A 796 -16.26 -21.44 35.77
CA VAL A 796 -16.14 -20.44 36.86
C VAL A 796 -14.70 -20.17 37.28
N ASN A 797 -13.79 -21.13 37.12
CA ASN A 797 -12.38 -20.93 37.45
C ASN A 797 -11.49 -22.02 36.81
N ILE A 798 -10.19 -21.74 36.68
CA ILE A 798 -9.16 -22.71 36.33
C ILE A 798 -8.15 -22.80 37.46
N VAL A 799 -7.78 -24.00 37.86
CA VAL A 799 -6.78 -24.25 38.91
C VAL A 799 -5.70 -25.18 38.40
N LYS A 800 -4.43 -24.76 38.48
CA LYS A 800 -3.28 -25.59 38.09
C LYS A 800 -2.76 -26.41 39.26
N MET A 801 -2.53 -27.70 39.04
CA MET A 801 -1.80 -28.55 39.98
C MET A 801 -0.30 -28.39 39.74
N VAL A 802 0.44 -28.16 40.83
CA VAL A 802 1.90 -28.16 40.77
C VAL A 802 2.38 -29.61 40.75
N ILE A 803 3.07 -29.99 39.69
CA ILE A 803 3.75 -31.28 39.55
C ILE A 803 5.21 -31.09 39.99
N ASP A 804 5.69 -31.94 40.89
CA ASP A 804 7.04 -31.88 41.43
C ASP A 804 8.07 -32.58 40.51
N GLU A 805 9.34 -32.50 40.90
CA GLU A 805 10.47 -33.13 40.17
C GLU A 805 10.37 -34.66 40.04
N ASN A 806 9.49 -35.31 40.80
CA ASN A 806 9.24 -36.76 40.75
C ASN A 806 7.95 -37.10 39.97
N MET A 807 7.39 -36.14 39.23
CA MET A 807 6.13 -36.27 38.50
C MET A 807 4.93 -36.59 39.40
N MET A 808 4.97 -36.12 40.66
CA MET A 808 3.87 -36.25 41.61
C MET A 808 3.20 -34.91 41.88
N GLY A 809 1.90 -34.94 42.10
CA GLY A 809 1.10 -33.76 42.42
C GLY A 809 0.02 -34.07 43.43
N THR A 810 -0.34 -33.09 44.24
CA THR A 810 -1.55 -33.15 45.07
C THR A 810 -2.17 -31.77 45.12
N ILE A 811 -3.49 -31.71 44.96
CA ILE A 811 -4.24 -30.47 45.06
C ILE A 811 -5.49 -30.68 45.91
N ALA A 812 -5.81 -29.67 46.71
CA ALA A 812 -7.07 -29.56 47.44
C ALA A 812 -7.80 -28.34 46.89
N ILE A 813 -8.90 -28.57 46.17
CA ILE A 813 -9.72 -27.51 45.55
C ILE A 813 -10.87 -27.21 46.52
N PRO A 814 -10.89 -26.04 47.18
CA PRO A 814 -11.89 -25.75 48.20
C PRO A 814 -13.28 -25.52 47.58
N ASN A 815 -14.32 -26.14 48.13
CA ASN A 815 -15.72 -25.90 47.74
C ASN A 815 -16.55 -25.36 48.92
N ASN A 816 -16.04 -24.32 49.59
CA ASN A 816 -16.61 -23.86 50.86
C ASN A 816 -18.00 -23.21 50.74
N ASP A 817 -18.35 -22.72 49.55
CA ASP A 817 -19.60 -21.99 49.27
C ASP A 817 -20.42 -22.63 48.15
N ASN A 818 -20.17 -23.91 47.81
CA ASN A 818 -20.71 -24.56 46.61
C ASN A 818 -20.48 -23.73 45.34
N SER A 819 -19.27 -23.19 45.18
CA SER A 819 -18.90 -22.34 44.06
C SER A 819 -18.73 -23.10 42.75
N TYR A 820 -18.73 -24.43 42.79
CA TYR A 820 -18.73 -25.33 41.64
C TYR A 820 -19.40 -26.66 42.01
N ASP A 821 -20.01 -27.34 41.03
CA ASP A 821 -20.66 -28.65 41.19
C ASP A 821 -19.94 -29.79 40.44
N SER A 822 -19.02 -29.41 39.54
CA SER A 822 -18.23 -30.32 38.73
C SER A 822 -16.87 -29.71 38.37
N ALA A 823 -15.91 -30.57 38.09
CA ALA A 823 -14.56 -30.21 37.71
C ALA A 823 -14.07 -31.13 36.59
N VAL A 824 -13.30 -30.61 35.65
CA VAL A 824 -12.66 -31.39 34.59
C VAL A 824 -11.16 -31.28 34.78
N MET A 825 -10.51 -32.39 35.08
CA MET A 825 -9.06 -32.48 35.12
C MET A 825 -8.57 -32.69 33.68
N VAL A 826 -7.76 -31.74 33.22
CA VAL A 826 -7.06 -31.76 31.94
C VAL A 826 -5.67 -32.28 32.21
N VAL A 827 -5.33 -33.45 31.67
CA VAL A 827 -4.00 -34.06 31.82
C VAL A 827 -3.34 -34.09 30.46
N SER A 828 -2.17 -33.48 30.34
CA SER A 828 -1.35 -33.53 29.12
C SER A 828 0.13 -33.71 29.47
N ASP A 829 0.94 -34.02 28.47
CA ASP A 829 2.38 -34.19 28.63
C ASP A 829 3.13 -33.60 27.42
N THR A 830 4.18 -32.81 27.63
CA THR A 830 4.98 -32.19 26.54
C THR A 830 6.41 -32.74 26.42
N GLY A 831 6.60 -34.01 26.80
CA GLY A 831 7.87 -34.73 26.71
C GLY A 831 8.37 -34.94 25.27
N ALA A 832 9.67 -35.21 25.13
CA ALA A 832 10.38 -35.13 23.84
C ALA A 832 10.28 -36.37 22.92
N TYR A 833 9.54 -37.42 23.27
CA TYR A 833 9.43 -38.65 22.46
C TYR A 833 8.02 -38.81 21.86
N SER A 834 7.88 -39.49 20.73
CA SER A 834 6.59 -39.75 20.07
C SER A 834 5.84 -40.96 20.65
N SER A 835 5.92 -41.17 21.97
CA SER A 835 5.35 -42.31 22.68
C SER A 835 4.22 -41.94 23.63
N THR A 836 3.56 -42.94 24.20
CA THR A 836 2.62 -42.81 25.31
C THR A 836 3.38 -42.81 26.64
N THR A 837 2.91 -42.02 27.61
CA THR A 837 3.36 -42.08 29.01
C THR A 837 2.21 -42.50 29.93
N SER A 838 2.52 -43.04 31.11
CA SER A 838 1.52 -43.59 32.05
C SER A 838 1.39 -42.72 33.30
N TYR A 839 0.15 -42.45 33.71
CA TYR A 839 -0.11 -41.75 34.96
C TYR A 839 -1.19 -42.46 35.77
N SER A 840 -1.32 -42.04 37.03
CA SER A 840 -2.40 -42.46 37.88
C SER A 840 -2.91 -41.32 38.73
N TYR A 841 -4.20 -41.36 39.04
CA TYR A 841 -4.83 -40.40 39.92
C TYR A 841 -5.80 -41.06 40.90
N SER A 842 -6.08 -40.38 41.99
CA SER A 842 -7.17 -40.72 42.90
C SER A 842 -7.82 -39.43 43.40
N ALA A 843 -9.10 -39.49 43.73
CA ALA A 843 -9.84 -38.31 44.14
C ALA A 843 -10.80 -38.61 45.30
N GLN A 844 -10.98 -37.66 46.19
CA GLN A 844 -11.93 -37.78 47.29
C GLN A 844 -12.56 -36.43 47.62
N GLN A 845 -13.77 -36.47 48.16
CA GLN A 845 -14.41 -35.30 48.74
C GLN A 845 -14.08 -35.24 50.24
N VAL A 846 -13.51 -34.13 50.68
CA VAL A 846 -13.15 -33.91 52.08
C VAL A 846 -13.92 -32.74 52.66
N VAL A 847 -14.37 -32.89 53.90
CA VAL A 847 -14.93 -31.76 54.64
C VAL A 847 -13.81 -30.73 54.83
N PRO A 848 -14.01 -29.47 54.44
CA PRO A 848 -12.97 -28.46 54.53
C PRO A 848 -12.45 -28.38 55.96
N ASN A 849 -11.16 -28.64 56.13
CA ASN A 849 -10.53 -28.57 57.44
C ASN A 849 -10.38 -27.10 57.81
N ILE A 850 -11.34 -26.57 58.58
CA ILE A 850 -11.42 -25.16 59.03
C ILE A 850 -10.16 -24.66 59.78
N ASN A 851 -9.19 -25.53 60.06
CA ASN A 851 -7.91 -25.21 60.69
C ASN A 851 -6.68 -25.20 59.75
N GLU A 852 -6.86 -25.51 58.46
CA GLU A 852 -5.90 -25.20 57.39
C GLU A 852 -6.50 -24.18 56.42
N THR A 853 -7.19 -23.18 56.96
CA THR A 853 -7.36 -21.91 56.26
C THR A 853 -6.07 -21.10 56.41
N THR A 854 -5.04 -21.53 55.70
CA THR A 854 -4.39 -20.50 54.88
C THR A 854 -4.93 -20.76 53.49
N PRO A 855 -5.79 -19.88 52.95
CA PRO A 855 -5.78 -19.71 51.49
C PRO A 855 -4.30 -19.65 51.08
N ALA A 856 -3.92 -20.20 49.91
CA ALA A 856 -2.71 -19.68 49.27
C ALA A 856 -2.90 -18.16 49.28
N ALA A 857 -2.21 -17.45 50.19
CA ALA A 857 -2.70 -16.12 50.57
C ALA A 857 -2.65 -15.28 49.30
N ASP A 858 -3.80 -14.80 48.84
CA ASP A 858 -3.85 -14.08 47.59
C ASP A 858 -2.80 -12.98 47.61
N VAL A 859 -2.07 -12.86 46.51
CA VAL A 859 -1.13 -11.77 46.31
C VAL A 859 -1.94 -10.49 46.29
N LEU A 860 -1.97 -9.78 47.42
CA LEU A 860 -2.57 -8.46 47.47
C LEU A 860 -1.62 -7.52 46.74
N LEU A 861 -2.10 -6.90 45.68
CA LEU A 861 -1.41 -5.83 44.98
C LEU A 861 -2.44 -4.75 44.67
N ASN A 862 -2.33 -3.56 45.24
CA ASN A 862 -3.30 -2.48 45.01
C ASN A 862 -2.61 -1.12 45.08
N CYS A 863 -3.00 -0.17 44.23
CA CYS A 863 -2.53 1.21 44.28
C CYS A 863 -3.64 2.16 44.75
N TYR A 864 -3.27 3.17 45.55
CA TYR A 864 -4.17 4.27 45.92
C TYR A 864 -3.38 5.57 46.15
N PRO A 865 -3.86 6.73 45.66
CA PRO A 865 -5.05 6.90 44.80
C PRO A 865 -4.89 6.23 43.42
N ASN A 866 -6.01 5.91 42.76
CA ASN A 866 -6.07 5.47 41.36
C ASN A 866 -7.47 5.83 40.81
N PRO A 867 -7.62 6.79 39.87
CA PRO A 867 -6.55 7.52 39.20
C PRO A 867 -5.69 8.39 40.15
N PHE A 868 -4.43 8.66 39.78
CA PHE A 868 -3.46 9.37 40.63
C PHE A 868 -2.79 10.56 39.91
N ASN A 869 -2.31 11.55 40.67
CA ASN A 869 -1.60 12.73 40.15
C ASN A 869 -0.64 13.33 41.20
N PRO A 870 0.69 13.38 40.96
CA PRO A 870 1.48 12.47 40.14
C PRO A 870 1.94 11.24 40.94
N GLU A 871 1.48 11.08 42.19
CA GLU A 871 1.94 10.02 43.09
C GLU A 871 0.84 9.01 43.46
N THR A 872 1.18 7.72 43.49
CA THR A 872 0.34 6.66 44.05
C THR A 872 1.14 5.76 44.99
N THR A 873 0.47 5.10 45.94
CA THR A 873 1.10 4.11 46.81
C THR A 873 0.62 2.71 46.46
N ILE A 874 1.53 1.87 45.97
CA ILE A 874 1.33 0.46 45.67
C ILE A 874 1.54 -0.33 46.95
N LYS A 875 0.47 -0.86 47.55
CA LYS A 875 0.51 -1.78 48.68
C LYS A 875 0.57 -3.22 48.19
N TYR A 876 1.43 -4.01 48.81
CA TYR A 876 1.58 -5.41 48.49
C TYR A 876 1.64 -6.31 49.74
N ASP A 877 1.06 -7.49 49.65
CA ASP A 877 1.11 -8.57 50.64
C ASP A 877 1.17 -9.90 49.88
N VAL A 878 2.32 -10.55 49.93
CA VAL A 878 2.67 -11.75 49.18
C VAL A 878 2.91 -12.89 50.19
N PRO A 879 2.49 -14.13 49.92
CA PRO A 879 2.81 -15.27 50.78
C PRO A 879 4.32 -15.42 51.02
N ASN A 880 4.70 -15.90 52.21
CA ASN A 880 6.09 -16.17 52.57
C ASN A 880 6.71 -17.36 51.78
N SER A 881 5.90 -18.12 51.04
CA SER A 881 6.38 -19.17 50.13
C SER A 881 7.12 -18.59 48.91
N TYR A 882 6.88 -17.33 48.56
CA TYR A 882 7.57 -16.63 47.47
C TYR A 882 8.81 -15.89 47.98
N SER A 883 9.85 -15.77 47.15
CA SER A 883 11.11 -15.11 47.51
C SER A 883 11.69 -14.35 46.32
N ASN A 884 12.65 -13.45 46.57
CA ASN A 884 13.23 -12.57 45.54
C ASN A 884 12.19 -11.73 44.77
N LEU A 885 11.29 -11.09 45.52
CA LEU A 885 10.20 -10.33 44.93
C LEU A 885 10.66 -9.07 44.20
N THR A 886 10.09 -8.83 43.02
CA THR A 886 10.33 -7.63 42.20
C THR A 886 9.01 -6.98 41.82
N LEU A 887 8.93 -5.65 41.93
CA LEU A 887 7.83 -4.83 41.42
C LEU A 887 8.28 -4.14 40.14
N ASP A 888 7.67 -4.47 39.01
CA ASP A 888 7.90 -3.81 37.72
C ASP A 888 6.72 -2.88 37.39
N ILE A 889 7.00 -1.75 36.71
CA ILE A 889 6.01 -0.82 36.17
C ILE A 889 6.23 -0.67 34.66
N PHE A 890 5.16 -0.69 33.88
CA PHE A 890 5.15 -0.65 32.41
C PHE A 890 4.22 0.44 31.89
N ASN A 891 4.55 1.03 30.75
CA ASN A 891 3.65 1.92 30.01
C ASN A 891 2.64 1.12 29.17
N SER A 892 1.72 1.81 28.48
CA SER A 892 0.70 1.18 27.64
C SER A 892 1.24 0.46 26.40
N LYS A 893 2.50 0.68 26.03
CA LYS A 893 3.21 -0.03 24.94
C LYS A 893 4.00 -1.24 25.46
N GLY A 894 3.80 -1.65 26.72
CA GLY A 894 4.53 -2.76 27.34
C GLY A 894 5.98 -2.45 27.71
N GLN A 895 6.47 -1.22 27.51
CA GLN A 895 7.85 -0.87 27.84
C GLN A 895 8.02 -0.70 29.35
N LYS A 896 9.09 -1.28 29.92
CA LYS A 896 9.39 -1.20 31.35
C LYS A 896 9.87 0.21 31.73
N VAL A 897 9.11 0.86 32.60
CA VAL A 897 9.37 2.21 33.12
C VAL A 897 10.23 2.16 34.37
N GLU A 898 9.98 1.19 35.27
CA GLU A 898 10.71 1.07 36.54
C GLU A 898 10.72 -0.38 37.03
N SER A 899 11.75 -0.77 37.78
CA SER A 899 11.87 -2.09 38.41
C SER A 899 12.50 -1.98 39.80
N ILE A 900 11.84 -2.52 40.81
CA ILE A 900 12.23 -2.38 42.22
C ILE A 900 12.25 -3.74 42.90
N LYS A 901 13.40 -4.11 43.49
CA LYS A 901 13.51 -5.28 44.36
C LYS A 901 12.86 -4.99 45.71
N LEU A 902 11.88 -5.80 46.11
CA LEU A 902 11.13 -5.58 47.34
C LEU A 902 11.87 -6.16 48.56
N PRO A 903 11.96 -5.42 49.68
CA PRO A 903 12.76 -5.84 50.85
C PRO A 903 12.08 -6.89 51.72
N SER A 904 10.79 -7.15 51.50
CA SER A 904 9.96 -8.05 52.30
C SER A 904 8.74 -8.49 51.49
N ASN A 905 8.05 -9.55 51.94
CA ASN A 905 6.83 -10.05 51.31
C ASN A 905 5.59 -9.19 51.58
N ARG A 906 5.67 -8.25 52.53
CA ARG A 906 4.61 -7.28 52.84
C ARG A 906 5.19 -5.88 52.93
N GLY A 907 4.53 -4.90 52.31
CA GLY A 907 4.98 -3.52 52.35
C GLY A 907 4.17 -2.59 51.46
N SER A 908 4.73 -1.42 51.20
CA SER A 908 4.17 -0.46 50.26
C SER A 908 5.29 0.29 49.56
N TYR A 909 5.14 0.51 48.26
CA TYR A 909 6.03 1.31 47.43
C TYR A 909 5.30 2.57 46.97
N LYS A 910 5.91 3.74 47.17
CA LYS A 910 5.36 5.01 46.68
C LYS A 910 5.97 5.29 45.31
N TRP A 911 5.15 5.29 44.27
CA TRP A 911 5.58 5.61 42.92
C TRP A 911 5.25 7.07 42.59
N ASN A 912 6.20 7.76 41.95
CA ASN A 912 6.05 9.13 41.48
C ASN A 912 6.21 9.15 39.96
N GLY A 913 5.10 9.33 39.25
CA GLY A 913 5.04 9.37 37.79
C GLY A 913 5.30 10.76 37.21
N SER A 914 5.86 11.73 37.93
CA SER A 914 5.97 13.12 37.45
C SER A 914 6.71 13.27 36.11
N GLU A 915 7.63 12.37 35.80
CA GLU A 915 8.39 12.34 34.54
C GLU A 915 7.72 11.50 33.43
N CYS A 916 6.60 10.85 33.74
CA CYS A 916 5.84 10.01 32.82
C CYS A 916 4.71 10.81 32.12
N SER A 917 4.17 10.31 31.01
CA SER A 917 3.00 10.89 30.32
C SER A 917 1.68 10.55 31.04
N THR A 918 0.63 11.34 30.84
CA THR A 918 -0.73 10.96 31.25
C THR A 918 -1.13 9.68 30.51
N GLY A 919 -1.76 8.72 31.20
CA GLY A 919 -2.19 7.48 30.55
C GLY A 919 -2.33 6.29 31.49
N THR A 920 -2.55 5.11 30.88
CA THR A 920 -2.64 3.83 31.58
C THR A 920 -1.27 3.21 31.73
N TYR A 921 -0.97 2.73 32.93
CA TYR A 921 0.24 2.01 33.29
C TYR A 921 -0.14 0.66 33.89
N PHE A 922 0.74 -0.31 33.73
CA PHE A 922 0.61 -1.63 34.35
C PHE A 922 1.70 -1.82 35.38
N TYR A 923 1.39 -2.51 36.48
CA TYR A 923 2.36 -2.85 37.52
C TYR A 923 2.21 -4.31 37.89
N ARG A 924 3.35 -4.98 38.03
CA ARG A 924 3.46 -6.43 38.20
C ARG A 924 4.35 -6.74 39.39
N ILE A 925 3.94 -7.71 40.21
CA ILE A 925 4.84 -8.33 41.18
C ILE A 925 5.25 -9.73 40.70
N SER A 926 6.55 -10.04 40.75
CA SER A 926 7.10 -11.33 40.35
C SER A 926 7.96 -11.94 41.46
N SER A 927 8.13 -13.25 41.45
CA SER A 927 8.98 -14.04 42.36
C SER A 927 9.88 -14.94 41.53
N ASN A 928 11.21 -14.86 41.70
CA ASN A 928 12.17 -15.64 40.91
C ASN A 928 11.95 -15.54 39.38
N ASN A 929 11.48 -14.37 38.90
CA ASN A 929 11.09 -14.06 37.52
C ASN A 929 9.71 -14.57 37.07
N ASP A 930 9.02 -15.39 37.87
CA ASP A 930 7.63 -15.78 37.59
C ASP A 930 6.67 -14.65 38.00
N SER A 931 5.80 -14.24 37.07
CA SER A 931 4.76 -13.25 37.35
C SER A 931 3.74 -13.81 38.33
N LEU A 932 3.50 -13.12 39.44
CA LEU A 932 2.50 -13.52 40.42
C LEU A 932 1.16 -12.82 40.18
N VAL A 933 1.18 -11.49 39.99
CA VAL A 933 -0.03 -10.72 39.72
C VAL A 933 0.30 -9.42 38.97
N ILE A 934 -0.58 -9.02 38.05
CA ILE A 934 -0.50 -7.80 37.25
C ILE A 934 -1.76 -6.97 37.48
N LYS A 935 -1.63 -5.65 37.62
CA LYS A 935 -2.75 -4.72 37.70
C LYS A 935 -2.50 -3.45 36.89
N LYS A 936 -3.59 -2.72 36.60
CA LYS A 936 -3.55 -1.43 35.91
C LYS A 936 -3.72 -0.25 36.87
N MET A 937 -3.11 0.88 36.52
CA MET A 937 -3.26 2.18 37.18
C MET A 937 -3.35 3.30 36.16
N VAL A 938 -4.08 4.37 36.49
CA VAL A 938 -4.34 5.50 35.60
C VAL A 938 -3.68 6.75 36.17
N MET A 939 -2.74 7.32 35.42
CA MET A 939 -2.10 8.59 35.75
C MET A 939 -2.87 9.72 35.08
N LEU A 940 -3.23 10.73 35.87
CA LEU A 940 -3.79 12.00 35.40
C LEU A 940 -2.73 13.09 35.65
N LYS A 941 -2.37 13.89 34.63
CA LYS A 941 -1.63 15.15 34.87
C LYS A 941 -2.58 16.28 35.21
#